data_AF-E8V2H9-F1
#
_entry.id   AF-E8V2H9-F1
#
_cell.length_a   1.000
_cell.length_b   1.000
_cell.length_c   1.000
_cell.angle_alpha   90.00
_cell.angle_beta   90.00
_cell.angle_gamma   90.00
#
_symmetry.space_group_name_H-M   'P 1'
#
loop_
_entity.id
_entity.type
_entity.pdbx_description
1 polymer ?
#
loop_
_entity_poly.entity_id
_entity_poly.type
_entity_poly.pdbx_seq_one_letter_code
_entity_poly.pdbx_strand_id
1 'polypeptide(L)'
;MPRPHGLRNKRWTGCFALFASVLLTVFLAWEPSSFGQGLTGSIAGIVTDSSGATISGATITIRQVETNSIRSVTSSDIGSYRVTQLPPGRYSVKVEKASFRISEQNNITLAIDQVAQIDAKLSVGSDQQTVDVSDEVPVIQTETSSVGMVVDTATIQNTPLNGHVSILGLINLVPGVQDVAAQDQVPVRGVTLAFGTNQRNSYGNAGFTFDGVINEEIELQRGEGEVPPLDALSEFKVITQGAPAEFNQPNQVIVASASGTNVVHGELLEFNRSRGTAAKPYFFGSRASAPVRPPYQRNEYSANLNGPVYIPHFYNGKDRTFFFASYEGFHLTQSNPVNSTQPTAAERAGDFSSLLGPDGNCIDVAHGGHGGTCIYNPSTGQRFPNNVINVPLNQVDLTLQSLLFPQSTTQNTGVNTFELIPHTTQVTRFNLRIDHKISEKDQIRGTWLRAFYGPFSDVGTSSLAGGVARDGEHNSIFVLGWTHTFSPTLLMDSYVSYLHLPLFRDAQNFRTDFSSIIPGLGPQLLEGAPTLNITNITAVTEAGSKNLEQTYQGNTSITKVLPKHTIKAGFSYLYNDSWQDSSTSHGSFSFTGRYTTNATGATPSGETSGIAYADFLLGFPNTTSNSTPHDYIVRFNSSQYGMYIQDDWKLLPNLTLNYGIRYDLQHFHDNPYGTESLFVPSIGKVVVFAKSYPAVTNPLYIPDTVVAPSVGLPTSMFAYLGQPKTNIAPRFGFAYQLRPKTVIRGAVGQYYNLLPSSYLDNGFSNLPFVNSLTYTNTASPSITMNAPFVATASVPANPSTIAQHKTITPYTEQYNLAIEQQLPGAVDLRIGYVGQRTIHQNNHGGPGNTEPDINYSAPGPTTEQSRRPFQPFSTITDAFDPIYHTTGNSLQVGLHKQYRHGFMINAEYQWIRVLGVENHQAPTAIGDSYGNISNITPQTLEVSYAYALPFGQGKMLFGRATGFTNKLINGWQLAGISSFQSGQPFSVTYTAPGSQTYGANGRADRVAGVPLYPANKTKTQWFNPAAFAAPAPYTFGNSAYDLLWGPHYQNWDMNLEKNTSIGERYRLQLRGEVFNVANHPNFGVPSAAISNPASFGVISSVVNENRTIEFAAKFNF
;
A
#
# COMPACT_ATOMS: atom_id res chain seq x y z
N MET A 1 -58.61 1.63 6.41
CA MET A 1 -59.72 1.38 7.37
C MET A 1 -59.18 0.58 8.59
N PRO A 2 -59.89 0.49 9.72
CA PRO A 2 -59.23 0.62 11.03
C PRO A 2 -58.83 -0.68 11.76
N ARG A 3 -57.95 -0.50 12.77
CA ARG A 3 -57.71 -1.39 13.93
C ARG A 3 -58.90 -1.29 14.94
N PRO A 4 -58.98 -2.04 16.08
CA PRO A 4 -57.97 -2.93 16.68
C PRO A 4 -58.49 -4.30 17.20
N HIS A 5 -57.58 -5.15 17.66
CA HIS A 5 -57.47 -5.63 19.05
C HIS A 5 -56.16 -6.44 19.21
N GLY A 6 -55.67 -6.66 20.44
CA GLY A 6 -54.40 -7.36 20.67
C GLY A 6 -54.27 -7.90 22.10
N LEU A 7 -53.31 -8.82 22.32
CA LEU A 7 -53.12 -9.48 23.61
C LEU A 7 -51.63 -9.77 23.95
N ARG A 8 -51.14 -9.07 24.98
CA ARG A 8 -50.08 -9.45 25.95
C ARG A 8 -48.79 -10.16 25.48
N ASN A 9 -47.72 -9.37 25.44
CA ASN A 9 -46.35 -9.86 25.68
C ASN A 9 -46.21 -10.48 27.08
N LYS A 10 -45.68 -11.72 27.17
CA LYS A 10 -44.81 -12.25 28.26
C LYS A 10 -44.44 -13.73 28.00
N ARG A 11 -43.31 -13.99 27.32
CA ARG A 11 -42.60 -15.30 27.32
C ARG A 11 -41.21 -15.34 26.66
N TRP A 12 -40.86 -14.39 25.79
CA TRP A 12 -39.67 -14.51 24.92
C TRP A 12 -38.29 -14.29 25.60
N THR A 13 -38.21 -13.56 26.71
CA THR A 13 -36.92 -13.31 27.39
C THR A 13 -36.28 -14.56 28.00
N GLY A 14 -37.09 -15.52 28.46
CA GLY A 14 -36.58 -16.78 29.03
C GLY A 14 -35.92 -17.68 27.99
N CYS A 15 -36.51 -17.79 26.79
CA CYS A 15 -35.95 -18.61 25.72
C CYS A 15 -34.66 -18.02 25.16
N PHE A 16 -34.55 -16.69 25.03
CA PHE A 16 -33.31 -16.06 24.55
C PHE A 16 -32.14 -16.25 25.54
N ALA A 17 -32.41 -16.14 26.85
CA ALA A 17 -31.41 -16.43 27.87
C ALA A 17 -30.99 -17.90 27.86
N LEU A 18 -31.92 -18.85 27.72
CA LEU A 18 -31.57 -20.27 27.63
C LEU A 18 -30.79 -20.60 26.34
N PHE A 19 -31.20 -20.04 25.20
CA PHE A 19 -30.54 -20.28 23.91
C PHE A 19 -29.13 -19.68 23.87
N ALA A 20 -28.93 -18.49 24.45
CA ALA A 20 -27.62 -17.89 24.64
C ALA A 20 -26.74 -18.73 25.61
N SER A 21 -27.29 -19.21 26.72
CA SER A 21 -26.56 -20.09 27.66
C SER A 21 -26.19 -21.43 27.04
N VAL A 22 -27.06 -22.01 26.20
CA VAL A 22 -26.78 -23.27 25.47
C VAL A 22 -25.78 -23.05 24.35
N LEU A 23 -25.85 -21.93 23.61
CA LEU A 23 -24.78 -21.54 22.68
C LEU A 23 -23.45 -21.38 23.40
N LEU A 24 -23.43 -20.74 24.58
CA LEU A 24 -22.22 -20.57 25.36
C LEU A 24 -21.66 -21.91 25.87
N THR A 25 -22.49 -22.85 26.33
CA THR A 25 -22.00 -24.19 26.71
C THR A 25 -21.66 -25.10 25.54
N VAL A 26 -22.25 -24.92 24.36
CA VAL A 26 -21.82 -25.61 23.12
C VAL A 26 -20.48 -25.05 22.63
N PHE A 27 -20.26 -23.73 22.68
CA PHE A 27 -18.95 -23.11 22.43
C PHE A 27 -17.87 -23.54 23.45
N LEU A 28 -18.25 -23.92 24.67
CA LEU A 28 -17.36 -24.47 25.70
C LEU A 28 -17.24 -26.00 25.67
N ALA A 29 -17.98 -26.71 24.81
CA ALA A 29 -18.02 -28.17 24.73
C ALA A 29 -17.56 -28.74 23.37
N TRP A 30 -17.18 -27.88 22.43
CA TRP A 30 -16.33 -28.24 21.29
C TRP A 30 -14.90 -27.76 21.57
N GLU A 31 -13.93 -28.66 21.37
CA GLU A 31 -12.50 -28.34 21.39
C GLU A 31 -11.97 -28.16 19.95
N PRO A 32 -12.01 -26.95 19.35
CA PRO A 32 -11.17 -26.64 18.21
C PRO A 32 -9.73 -26.49 18.70
N SER A 33 -8.85 -27.43 18.37
CA SER A 33 -7.45 -27.44 18.82
C SER A 33 -6.70 -26.19 18.32
N SER A 34 -6.36 -25.26 19.23
CA SER A 34 -5.88 -23.89 18.97
C SER A 34 -4.92 -23.38 20.08
N PHE A 35 -3.91 -22.53 19.75
CA PHE A 35 -2.56 -22.61 20.37
C PHE A 35 -1.53 -21.41 20.47
N GLY A 36 -1.63 -20.19 19.86
CA GLY A 36 -0.58 -19.09 19.89
C GLY A 36 0.01 -18.43 18.60
N GLN A 37 0.98 -17.51 18.69
CA GLN A 37 1.95 -17.05 17.63
C GLN A 37 2.89 -15.97 18.25
N GLY A 38 4.04 -15.67 17.62
CA GLY A 38 5.13 -14.91 18.27
C GLY A 38 4.97 -13.39 18.32
N LEU A 39 5.00 -12.80 19.53
CA LEU A 39 4.95 -11.34 19.77
C LEU A 39 6.10 -10.81 20.64
N THR A 40 7.12 -11.63 20.86
CA THR A 40 7.92 -11.56 22.09
C THR A 40 9.39 -11.83 21.84
N GLY A 41 10.24 -11.31 22.72
CA GLY A 41 11.61 -11.78 22.83
C GLY A 41 11.74 -13.07 23.66
N SER A 42 12.97 -13.57 23.71
CA SER A 42 13.40 -14.64 24.61
C SER A 42 14.73 -14.26 25.27
N ILE A 43 14.96 -14.69 26.50
CA ILE A 43 16.26 -14.59 27.16
C ILE A 43 16.81 -16.01 27.32
N ALA A 44 18.02 -16.25 26.85
CA ALA A 44 18.69 -17.55 26.90
C ALA A 44 20.15 -17.39 27.34
N GLY A 45 20.79 -18.47 27.77
CA GLY A 45 22.21 -18.42 28.13
C GLY A 45 22.72 -19.73 28.71
N ILE A 46 23.98 -19.73 29.11
CA ILE A 46 24.67 -20.84 29.77
C ILE A 46 25.19 -20.36 31.13
N VAL A 47 24.90 -21.13 32.17
CA VAL A 47 25.46 -20.92 33.52
C VAL A 47 26.75 -21.72 33.66
N THR A 48 27.85 -21.04 33.99
CA THR A 48 29.19 -21.62 34.15
C THR A 48 29.82 -21.25 35.49
N ASP A 49 30.83 -22.00 35.92
CA ASP A 49 31.65 -21.68 37.10
C ASP A 49 32.88 -20.81 36.75
N SER A 50 33.71 -20.51 37.76
CA SER A 50 34.96 -19.76 37.58
C SER A 50 35.95 -20.42 36.59
N SER A 51 35.95 -21.75 36.46
CA SER A 51 36.79 -22.51 35.52
C SER A 51 36.22 -22.58 34.09
N GLY A 52 34.92 -22.36 33.92
CA GLY A 52 34.19 -22.52 32.65
C GLY A 52 33.39 -23.82 32.55
N ALA A 53 33.31 -24.63 33.62
CA ALA A 53 32.46 -25.80 33.68
C ALA A 53 30.98 -25.42 33.82
N THR A 54 30.07 -26.15 33.17
CA THR A 54 28.63 -25.84 33.12
C THR A 54 27.91 -26.25 34.41
N ILE A 55 27.05 -25.38 34.95
CA ILE A 55 26.33 -25.60 36.21
C ILE A 55 24.89 -26.03 35.93
N SER A 56 24.58 -27.31 36.19
CA SER A 56 23.20 -27.85 36.13
C SER A 56 22.35 -27.43 37.33
N GLY A 57 21.06 -27.18 37.11
CA GLY A 57 20.08 -26.89 38.16
C GLY A 57 20.39 -25.64 38.99
N ALA A 58 20.97 -24.60 38.40
CA ALA A 58 20.92 -23.25 38.94
C ALA A 58 19.53 -22.66 38.68
N THR A 59 19.01 -21.83 39.57
CA THR A 59 17.75 -21.11 39.38
C THR A 59 18.01 -19.80 38.67
N ILE A 60 17.34 -19.56 37.55
CA ILE A 60 17.32 -18.28 36.85
C ILE A 60 15.96 -17.64 37.11
N THR A 61 15.98 -16.41 37.63
CA THR A 61 14.80 -15.57 37.83
C THR A 61 14.91 -14.34 36.96
N ILE A 62 13.91 -14.14 36.09
CA ILE A 62 13.82 -13.02 35.16
C ILE A 62 12.66 -12.13 35.59
N ARG A 63 12.91 -10.83 35.78
CA ARG A 63 11.91 -9.86 36.24
C ARG A 63 11.80 -8.71 35.24
N GLN A 64 10.59 -8.44 34.76
CA GLN A 64 10.31 -7.23 33.97
C GLN A 64 10.22 -6.02 34.91
N VAL A 65 10.92 -4.93 34.58
CA VAL A 65 11.08 -3.75 35.45
C VAL A 65 9.77 -2.95 35.56
N GLU A 66 9.04 -2.81 34.46
CA GLU A 66 7.84 -1.97 34.34
C GLU A 66 6.61 -2.55 35.08
N THR A 67 6.49 -3.89 35.10
CA THR A 67 5.30 -4.62 35.56
C THR A 67 5.54 -5.47 36.82
N ASN A 68 6.80 -5.63 37.24
CA ASN A 68 7.25 -6.62 38.23
C ASN A 68 6.90 -8.08 37.89
N SER A 69 6.50 -8.37 36.65
CA SER A 69 6.25 -9.75 36.19
C SER A 69 7.52 -10.59 36.32
N ILE A 70 7.40 -11.80 36.87
CA ILE A 70 8.52 -12.72 37.11
C ILE A 70 8.28 -14.02 36.33
N ARG A 71 9.33 -14.52 35.67
CA ARG A 71 9.43 -15.90 35.17
C ARG A 71 10.67 -16.55 35.78
N SER A 72 10.58 -17.83 36.13
CA SER A 72 11.70 -18.59 36.69
C SER A 72 11.86 -19.95 36.01
N VAL A 73 13.10 -20.32 35.73
CA VAL A 73 13.50 -21.60 35.13
C VAL A 73 14.76 -22.13 35.82
N THR A 74 15.11 -23.39 35.56
CA THR A 74 16.38 -23.98 36.02
C THR A 74 17.30 -24.28 34.84
N SER A 75 18.61 -24.11 35.01
CA SER A 75 19.58 -24.55 33.99
C SER A 75 19.56 -26.07 33.82
N SER A 76 19.76 -26.52 32.58
CA SER A 76 19.81 -27.92 32.17
C SER A 76 21.13 -28.60 32.56
N ASP A 77 21.25 -29.89 32.28
CA ASP A 77 22.48 -30.67 32.53
C ASP A 77 23.71 -30.19 31.75
N ILE A 78 23.52 -29.40 30.69
CA ILE A 78 24.59 -28.71 29.95
C ILE A 78 24.72 -27.22 30.34
N GLY A 79 24.15 -26.82 31.48
CA GLY A 79 24.14 -25.45 31.99
C GLY A 79 23.25 -24.47 31.21
N SER A 80 22.62 -24.89 30.12
CA SER A 80 21.78 -24.02 29.28
C SER A 80 20.43 -23.70 29.92
N TYR A 81 19.92 -22.48 29.70
CA TYR A 81 18.56 -22.08 30.01
C TYR A 81 17.96 -21.24 28.89
N ARG A 82 16.63 -21.19 28.83
CA ARG A 82 15.85 -20.29 27.96
C ARG A 82 14.51 -19.97 28.63
N VAL A 83 14.09 -18.71 28.53
CA VAL A 83 12.76 -18.22 28.86
C VAL A 83 12.19 -17.55 27.61
N THR A 84 11.10 -18.13 27.08
CA THR A 84 10.36 -17.67 25.90
C THR A 84 9.09 -16.89 26.31
N GLN A 85 8.43 -16.25 25.35
CA GLN A 85 7.24 -15.40 25.56
C GLN A 85 7.46 -14.32 26.63
N LEU A 86 8.54 -13.55 26.47
CA LEU A 86 8.81 -12.34 27.24
C LEU A 86 8.39 -11.12 26.40
N PRO A 87 7.42 -10.29 26.84
CA PRO A 87 7.11 -9.02 26.16
C PRO A 87 8.34 -8.12 26.04
N PRO A 88 8.43 -7.26 25.02
CA PRO A 88 9.44 -6.22 24.97
C PRO A 88 9.49 -5.35 26.25
N GLY A 89 10.66 -4.78 26.53
CA GLY A 89 10.89 -3.91 27.69
C GLY A 89 12.21 -4.16 28.39
N ARG A 90 12.31 -3.76 29.66
CA ARG A 90 13.53 -3.90 30.46
C ARG A 90 13.41 -5.03 31.47
N TYR A 91 14.50 -5.76 31.62
CA TYR A 91 14.60 -6.92 32.49
C TYR A 91 15.81 -6.84 33.43
N SER A 92 15.68 -7.49 34.59
CA SER A 92 16.84 -8.03 35.31
C SER A 92 16.83 -9.56 35.26
N VAL A 93 18.03 -10.14 35.25
CA VAL A 93 18.27 -11.59 35.24
C VAL A 93 19.15 -11.93 36.43
N LYS A 94 18.60 -12.71 37.36
CA LYS A 94 19.26 -13.14 38.59
C LYS A 94 19.49 -14.65 38.54
N VAL A 95 20.72 -15.09 38.79
CA VAL A 95 21.13 -16.51 38.71
C VAL A 95 21.70 -16.97 40.05
N GLU A 96 21.15 -18.06 40.58
CA GLU A 96 21.40 -18.53 41.94
C GLU A 96 21.66 -20.05 41.98
N LYS A 97 22.70 -20.47 42.71
CA LYS A 97 23.01 -21.88 42.99
C LYS A 97 23.60 -21.99 44.40
N ALA A 98 23.20 -23.00 45.16
CA ALA A 98 23.78 -23.26 46.48
C ALA A 98 25.31 -23.41 46.39
N SER A 99 26.03 -22.83 47.36
CA SER A 99 27.51 -22.74 47.41
C SER A 99 28.16 -21.84 46.33
N PHE A 100 27.38 -21.07 45.59
CA PHE A 100 27.87 -20.02 44.68
C PHE A 100 27.31 -18.64 45.07
N ARG A 101 28.05 -17.60 44.69
CA ARG A 101 27.59 -16.20 44.75
C ARG A 101 26.46 -15.96 43.76
N ILE A 102 25.57 -15.03 44.10
CA ILE A 102 24.50 -14.57 43.23
C ILE A 102 25.09 -13.71 42.10
N SER A 103 24.79 -14.05 40.85
CA SER A 103 25.01 -13.17 39.71
C SER A 103 23.72 -12.44 39.39
N GLU A 104 23.76 -11.11 39.27
CA GLU A 104 22.60 -10.33 38.83
C GLU A 104 23.04 -9.37 37.72
N GLN A 105 22.25 -9.33 36.64
CA GLN A 105 22.44 -8.42 35.52
C GLN A 105 21.20 -7.56 35.37
N ASN A 106 21.41 -6.25 35.30
CA ASN A 106 20.39 -5.21 35.39
C ASN A 106 20.36 -4.35 34.13
N ASN A 107 19.17 -3.82 33.77
CA ASN A 107 18.94 -3.01 32.57
C ASN A 107 19.14 -3.77 31.24
N ILE A 108 18.77 -5.05 31.19
CA ILE A 108 18.72 -5.80 29.94
C ILE A 108 17.49 -5.34 29.15
N THR A 109 17.70 -4.60 28.07
CA THR A 109 16.63 -4.30 27.09
C THR A 109 16.40 -5.52 26.22
N LEU A 110 15.15 -5.97 26.11
CA LEU A 110 14.70 -7.04 25.22
C LEU A 110 13.73 -6.47 24.19
N ALA A 111 14.02 -6.71 22.92
CA ALA A 111 13.20 -6.33 21.78
C ALA A 111 12.35 -7.50 21.23
N ILE A 112 11.38 -7.18 20.39
CA ILE A 112 10.48 -8.11 19.70
C ILE A 112 11.26 -9.06 18.78
N ASP A 113 10.95 -10.36 18.90
CA ASP A 113 11.63 -11.44 18.17
C ASP A 113 13.18 -11.33 18.26
N GLN A 114 13.67 -10.94 19.44
CA GLN A 114 15.09 -11.00 19.81
C GLN A 114 15.32 -12.20 20.74
N VAL A 115 16.41 -12.94 20.52
CA VAL A 115 16.96 -13.85 21.55
C VAL A 115 18.17 -13.18 22.20
N ALA A 116 17.98 -12.63 23.40
CA ALA A 116 19.07 -12.03 24.15
C ALA A 116 19.89 -13.12 24.86
N GLN A 117 21.16 -13.28 24.45
CA GLN A 117 22.10 -14.22 25.09
C GLN A 117 22.74 -13.57 26.32
N ILE A 118 22.37 -14.09 27.49
CA ILE A 118 22.76 -13.63 28.83
C ILE A 118 23.46 -14.80 29.56
N ASP A 119 24.75 -14.98 29.27
CA ASP A 119 25.57 -15.99 29.92
C ASP A 119 25.98 -15.55 31.33
N ALA A 120 26.01 -16.50 32.29
CA ALA A 120 26.25 -16.21 33.70
C ALA A 120 27.43 -17.01 34.22
N LYS A 121 28.40 -16.32 34.86
CA LYS A 121 29.62 -16.93 35.41
C LYS A 121 29.64 -16.84 36.93
N LEU A 122 29.22 -17.91 37.59
CA LEU A 122 29.12 -18.00 39.04
C LEU A 122 30.49 -18.26 39.68
N SER A 123 30.77 -17.55 40.78
CA SER A 123 31.97 -17.78 41.61
C SER A 123 31.59 -18.49 42.90
N VAL A 124 32.41 -19.47 43.32
CA VAL A 124 32.18 -20.24 44.56
C VAL A 124 32.16 -19.31 45.78
N GLY A 125 31.22 -19.53 46.70
CA GLY A 125 31.10 -18.76 47.93
C GLY A 125 29.75 -18.94 48.62
N SER A 126 29.71 -18.70 49.94
CA SER A 126 28.49 -18.77 50.75
C SER A 126 27.82 -17.40 50.90
N ASP A 127 26.66 -17.26 50.25
CA ASP A 127 25.57 -16.30 50.48
C ASP A 127 25.76 -14.79 50.25
N GLN A 128 24.66 -14.19 49.77
CA GLN A 128 24.26 -12.77 49.70
C GLN A 128 25.21 -11.69 49.12
N GLN A 129 26.45 -11.97 48.75
CA GLN A 129 27.23 -11.04 47.91
C GLN A 129 26.79 -11.16 46.45
N THR A 130 25.80 -10.35 46.05
CA THR A 130 25.47 -10.09 44.64
C THR A 130 26.67 -9.49 43.93
N VAL A 131 26.98 -10.00 42.74
CA VAL A 131 27.89 -9.36 41.79
C VAL A 131 27.03 -8.74 40.69
N ASP A 132 26.92 -7.41 40.67
CA ASP A 132 26.43 -6.66 39.51
C ASP A 132 27.45 -6.80 38.39
N VAL A 133 27.09 -7.55 37.34
CA VAL A 133 27.94 -7.73 36.15
C VAL A 133 27.47 -6.74 35.07
N SER A 134 28.24 -5.68 34.87
CA SER A 134 27.97 -4.62 33.88
C SER A 134 28.50 -4.94 32.48
N ASP A 135 28.43 -6.20 32.05
CA ASP A 135 28.90 -6.62 30.73
C ASP A 135 27.98 -6.09 29.62
N GLU A 136 28.55 -5.84 28.43
CA GLU A 136 27.80 -5.34 27.29
C GLU A 136 26.95 -6.45 26.68
N VAL A 137 25.62 -6.34 26.76
CA VAL A 137 24.69 -7.22 26.03
C VAL A 137 25.09 -7.25 24.55
N PRO A 138 25.27 -8.44 23.93
CA PRO A 138 25.64 -8.54 22.52
C PRO A 138 24.59 -7.88 21.61
N VAL A 139 25.06 -7.04 20.68
CA VAL A 139 24.20 -6.38 19.67
C VAL A 139 23.99 -7.29 18.44
N ILE A 140 24.90 -8.24 18.22
CA ILE A 140 24.92 -9.20 17.10
C ILE A 140 24.01 -10.40 17.35
N GLN A 141 23.45 -10.98 16.29
CA GLN A 141 22.49 -12.08 16.35
C GLN A 141 23.22 -13.44 16.37
N THR A 142 23.27 -14.12 17.52
CA THR A 142 24.01 -15.40 17.68
C THR A 142 23.20 -16.66 17.37
N GLU A 143 21.87 -16.58 17.22
CA GLU A 143 20.98 -17.75 17.11
C GLU A 143 19.92 -17.67 15.99
N THR A 144 19.82 -16.56 15.26
CA THR A 144 18.80 -16.32 14.23
C THR A 144 19.46 -16.15 12.84
N SER A 145 18.75 -16.56 11.79
CA SER A 145 19.24 -16.55 10.41
C SER A 145 18.48 -15.59 9.46
N SER A 146 17.47 -14.88 9.96
CA SER A 146 16.68 -13.90 9.21
C SER A 146 17.39 -12.56 9.04
N VAL A 147 17.22 -11.88 7.91
CA VAL A 147 17.71 -10.51 7.69
C VAL A 147 16.55 -9.54 7.93
N GLY A 148 16.82 -8.46 8.64
CA GLY A 148 15.83 -7.50 9.06
C GLY A 148 16.37 -6.54 10.11
N MET A 149 15.53 -5.63 10.58
CA MET A 149 15.86 -4.62 11.58
C MET A 149 14.68 -4.44 12.55
N VAL A 150 14.98 -4.15 13.82
CA VAL A 150 14.01 -3.60 14.78
C VAL A 150 14.13 -2.08 14.74
N VAL A 151 13.01 -1.39 14.53
CA VAL A 151 12.91 0.06 14.66
C VAL A 151 12.44 0.34 16.09
N ASP A 152 13.39 0.62 16.97
CA ASP A 152 13.16 0.78 18.40
C ASP A 152 12.47 2.12 18.74
N THR A 153 11.96 2.24 19.97
CA THR A 153 11.27 3.46 20.44
C THR A 153 12.15 4.71 20.33
N ALA A 154 13.48 4.58 20.44
CA ALA A 154 14.41 5.69 20.28
C ALA A 154 14.51 6.15 18.81
N THR A 155 14.49 5.22 17.86
CA THR A 155 14.47 5.51 16.43
C THR A 155 13.14 6.13 16.03
N ILE A 156 12.01 5.56 16.49
CA ILE A 156 10.67 6.12 16.28
C ILE A 156 10.58 7.56 16.80
N GLN A 157 11.08 7.83 18.01
CA GLN A 157 10.93 9.15 18.64
C GLN A 157 11.91 10.21 18.14
N ASN A 158 13.17 9.87 17.81
CA ASN A 158 14.19 10.89 17.48
C ASN A 158 14.29 11.21 15.98
N THR A 159 13.84 10.31 15.10
CA THR A 159 13.90 10.51 13.64
C THR A 159 12.95 11.63 13.20
N PRO A 160 13.35 12.52 12.25
CA PRO A 160 12.40 13.41 11.59
C PRO A 160 11.58 12.65 10.55
N LEU A 161 10.27 12.87 10.54
CA LEU A 161 9.35 12.18 9.64
C LEU A 161 8.42 13.19 8.97
N ASN A 162 8.28 13.10 7.65
CA ASN A 162 7.41 13.97 6.88
C ASN A 162 5.92 13.58 7.05
N GLY A 163 5.47 13.48 8.30
CA GLY A 163 4.19 12.96 8.76
C GLY A 163 4.34 11.84 9.79
N HIS A 164 3.78 12.03 10.99
CA HIS A 164 3.79 11.05 12.08
C HIS A 164 2.59 10.09 12.05
N VAL A 165 1.67 10.24 11.08
CA VAL A 165 0.51 9.36 10.92
C VAL A 165 0.85 7.91 10.52
N SER A 166 2.09 7.63 10.08
CA SER A 166 2.41 6.39 9.37
C SER A 166 3.79 5.82 9.73
N ILE A 167 3.90 4.50 9.91
CA ILE A 167 5.19 3.81 10.08
C ILE A 167 6.01 3.70 8.79
N LEU A 168 5.41 3.95 7.62
CA LEU A 168 6.06 3.70 6.32
C LEU A 168 7.37 4.47 6.13
N GLY A 169 7.44 5.72 6.61
CA GLY A 169 8.67 6.53 6.55
C GLY A 169 9.84 5.94 7.34
N LEU A 170 9.55 5.15 8.38
CA LEU A 170 10.55 4.41 9.16
C LEU A 170 10.90 3.04 8.54
N ILE A 171 9.98 2.40 7.80
CA ILE A 171 10.27 1.14 7.09
C ILE A 171 11.32 1.36 5.98
N ASN A 172 11.38 2.55 5.38
CA ASN A 172 12.46 2.95 4.45
C ASN A 172 13.88 2.89 5.07
N LEU A 173 14.02 2.91 6.40
CA LEU A 173 15.33 2.81 7.07
C LEU A 173 15.87 1.36 7.17
N VAL A 174 15.08 0.38 6.73
CA VAL A 174 15.37 -1.05 6.89
C VAL A 174 16.17 -1.58 5.69
N PRO A 175 17.20 -2.42 5.91
CA PRO A 175 18.01 -3.00 4.83
C PRO A 175 17.19 -3.78 3.80
N GLY A 176 17.28 -3.32 2.55
CA GLY A 176 16.62 -3.96 1.41
C GLY A 176 15.17 -3.52 1.17
N VAL A 177 14.75 -2.38 1.70
CA VAL A 177 13.48 -1.72 1.35
C VAL A 177 13.72 -0.65 0.27
N GLN A 178 12.86 -0.58 -0.75
CA GLN A 178 12.88 0.47 -1.79
C GLN A 178 11.45 0.75 -2.30
N ASP A 179 11.20 1.94 -2.86
CA ASP A 179 9.91 2.37 -3.43
C ASP A 179 8.71 2.21 -2.47
N VAL A 180 8.92 2.55 -1.19
CA VAL A 180 7.81 2.75 -0.24
C VAL A 180 7.11 4.06 -0.59
N ALA A 181 5.78 4.03 -0.51
CA ALA A 181 4.90 5.19 -0.64
C ALA A 181 5.44 6.45 0.08
N ALA A 182 5.19 7.62 -0.51
CA ALA A 182 5.73 8.88 -0.02
C ALA A 182 5.34 9.10 1.45
N GLN A 183 6.32 9.51 2.28
CA GLN A 183 6.16 9.59 3.74
C GLN A 183 4.94 10.39 4.23
N ASP A 184 4.50 11.38 3.43
CA ASP A 184 3.37 12.26 3.72
C ASP A 184 2.01 11.69 3.27
N GLN A 185 1.96 10.45 2.77
CA GLN A 185 0.70 9.78 2.46
C GLN A 185 0.10 9.17 3.72
N VAL A 186 -1.13 9.59 4.01
CA VAL A 186 -2.04 8.80 4.84
C VAL A 186 -2.27 7.46 4.11
N PRO A 187 -1.99 6.31 4.74
CA PRO A 187 -2.07 5.00 4.10
C PRO A 187 -3.52 4.49 4.02
N VAL A 188 -4.35 5.16 3.21
CA VAL A 188 -5.76 4.80 2.99
C VAL A 188 -5.86 3.64 2.01
N ARG A 189 -6.76 2.68 2.23
CA ARG A 189 -6.95 1.47 1.41
C ARG A 189 -5.69 0.57 1.42
N GLY A 190 -5.08 0.42 2.59
CA GLY A 190 -3.90 -0.40 2.82
C GLY A 190 -2.63 0.07 2.08
N VAL A 191 -1.54 -0.69 2.28
CA VAL A 191 -0.20 -0.42 1.73
C VAL A 191 0.35 -1.65 1.04
N THR A 192 0.92 -1.47 -0.15
CA THR A 192 1.65 -2.54 -0.84
C THR A 192 3.15 -2.22 -0.80
N LEU A 193 3.95 -3.03 -0.09
CA LEU A 193 5.37 -2.73 0.14
C LEU A 193 6.32 -3.55 -0.75
N ALA A 194 7.31 -2.86 -1.30
CA ALA A 194 8.34 -3.40 -2.16
C ALA A 194 9.60 -3.81 -1.37
N PHE A 195 9.84 -5.12 -1.26
CA PHE A 195 11.00 -5.66 -0.57
C PHE A 195 12.14 -6.00 -1.54
N GLY A 196 12.92 -4.97 -1.86
CA GLY A 196 14.27 -5.07 -2.41
C GLY A 196 14.37 -5.79 -3.74
N THR A 197 14.72 -7.07 -3.69
CA THR A 197 15.02 -7.91 -4.86
C THR A 197 13.80 -8.32 -5.70
N ASN A 198 12.58 -7.98 -5.28
CA ASN A 198 11.38 -8.11 -6.09
C ASN A 198 10.33 -7.03 -5.74
N GLN A 199 10.12 -6.07 -6.63
CA GLN A 199 9.00 -5.10 -6.55
C GLN A 199 7.78 -5.53 -7.38
N ARG A 200 7.90 -6.66 -8.08
CA ARG A 200 6.86 -7.12 -9.01
C ARG A 200 5.81 -7.90 -8.25
N ASN A 201 4.55 -7.53 -8.44
CA ASN A 201 3.41 -8.11 -7.75
C ASN A 201 3.64 -8.20 -6.22
N SER A 202 3.81 -7.03 -5.59
CA SER A 202 4.07 -6.85 -4.16
C SER A 202 2.91 -7.32 -3.27
N TYR A 203 1.71 -7.48 -3.84
CA TYR A 203 0.54 -8.07 -3.20
C TYR A 203 0.85 -9.51 -2.76
N GLY A 204 0.61 -9.80 -1.48
CA GLY A 204 0.94 -11.10 -0.89
C GLY A 204 2.44 -11.44 -0.86
N ASN A 205 3.35 -10.46 -1.01
CA ASN A 205 4.80 -10.64 -0.82
C ASN A 205 5.31 -10.09 0.53
N ALA A 206 4.46 -9.40 1.28
CA ALA A 206 4.77 -8.72 2.53
C ALA A 206 3.64 -8.96 3.55
N GLY A 207 3.90 -9.80 4.56
CA GLY A 207 2.96 -10.05 5.63
C GLY A 207 2.96 -8.93 6.66
N PHE A 208 1.80 -8.59 7.21
CA PHE A 208 1.65 -7.57 8.24
C PHE A 208 0.95 -8.15 9.46
N THR A 209 1.54 -7.96 10.63
CA THR A 209 0.96 -8.40 11.89
C THR A 209 0.93 -7.29 12.93
N PHE A 210 -0.22 -7.13 13.57
CA PHE A 210 -0.44 -6.24 14.71
C PHE A 210 -0.90 -7.09 15.90
N ASP A 211 -0.21 -6.99 17.04
CA ASP A 211 -0.57 -7.72 18.28
C ASP A 211 -0.86 -9.24 18.08
N GLY A 212 -0.13 -9.90 17.16
CA GLY A 212 -0.17 -11.36 16.93
C GLY A 212 -1.21 -11.83 15.92
N VAL A 213 -1.96 -10.90 15.34
CA VAL A 213 -2.95 -11.15 14.30
C VAL A 213 -2.55 -10.48 12.99
N ILE A 214 -3.03 -11.04 11.87
CA ILE A 214 -2.83 -10.46 10.54
C ILE A 214 -3.55 -9.12 10.49
N ASN A 215 -2.88 -8.11 9.94
CA ASN A 215 -3.36 -6.74 9.82
C ASN A 215 -3.26 -6.34 8.34
N GLU A 216 -4.09 -6.97 7.51
CA GLU A 216 -4.05 -6.89 6.05
C GLU A 216 -5.47 -6.76 5.48
N GLU A 217 -5.63 -5.96 4.42
CA GLU A 217 -6.79 -5.97 3.53
C GLU A 217 -6.70 -7.27 2.71
N ILE A 218 -7.48 -8.29 3.10
CA ILE A 218 -7.35 -9.63 2.53
C ILE A 218 -7.85 -9.67 1.07
N GLU A 219 -8.77 -8.79 0.69
CA GLU A 219 -9.26 -8.64 -0.68
C GLU A 219 -8.13 -8.32 -1.66
N LEU A 220 -7.21 -7.43 -1.29
CA LEU A 220 -6.07 -7.02 -2.13
C LEU A 220 -4.72 -7.62 -1.70
N GLN A 221 -4.61 -8.26 -0.52
CA GLN A 221 -3.35 -8.64 0.12
C GLN A 221 -2.40 -7.43 0.31
N ARG A 222 -2.93 -6.34 0.89
CA ARG A 222 -2.18 -5.16 1.34
C ARG A 222 -2.02 -5.15 2.85
N GLY A 223 -0.92 -4.60 3.35
CA GLY A 223 -0.74 -4.34 4.78
C GLY A 223 -1.49 -3.12 5.26
N GLU A 224 -2.25 -3.23 6.33
CA GLU A 224 -3.11 -2.15 6.80
C GLU A 224 -2.33 -1.04 7.52
N GLY A 225 -2.74 0.21 7.26
CA GLY A 225 -2.18 1.42 7.86
C GLY A 225 -2.53 1.58 9.35
N GLU A 226 -3.50 0.81 9.82
CA GLU A 226 -4.04 0.75 11.19
C GLU A 226 -3.07 0.12 12.18
N VAL A 227 -2.01 0.87 12.43
CA VAL A 227 -1.20 0.77 13.64
C VAL A 227 -1.60 1.87 14.62
N PRO A 228 -1.35 1.70 15.94
CA PRO A 228 -1.43 2.81 16.88
C PRO A 228 -0.56 4.00 16.45
N PRO A 229 -0.88 5.23 16.91
CA PRO A 229 -0.01 6.40 16.75
C PRO A 229 1.45 6.11 17.12
N LEU A 230 2.42 6.80 16.52
CA LEU A 230 3.85 6.49 16.73
C LEU A 230 4.31 6.62 18.19
N ASP A 231 3.66 7.45 19.01
CA ASP A 231 3.88 7.54 20.47
C ASP A 231 3.25 6.39 21.27
N ALA A 232 2.34 5.63 20.65
CA ALA A 232 1.61 4.49 21.20
C ALA A 232 2.13 3.13 20.70
N LEU A 233 3.20 3.11 19.91
CA LEU A 233 3.96 1.91 19.56
C LEU A 233 5.03 1.63 20.61
N SER A 234 5.23 0.34 20.92
CA SER A 234 6.42 -0.07 21.68
C SER A 234 7.65 0.00 20.76
N GLU A 235 7.56 -0.71 19.64
CA GLU A 235 8.54 -0.84 18.57
C GLU A 235 7.87 -1.61 17.41
N PHE A 236 8.54 -1.70 16.26
CA PHE A 236 8.18 -2.67 15.23
C PHE A 236 9.44 -3.30 14.61
N LYS A 237 9.28 -4.51 14.06
CA LYS A 237 10.35 -5.24 13.37
C LYS A 237 9.96 -5.49 11.92
N VAL A 238 10.94 -5.39 11.04
CA VAL A 238 10.77 -5.70 9.61
C VAL A 238 11.79 -6.76 9.23
N ILE A 239 11.30 -7.92 8.78
CA ILE A 239 12.08 -9.04 8.25
C ILE A 239 12.04 -8.95 6.73
N THR A 240 13.20 -8.78 6.11
CA THR A 240 13.37 -8.59 4.66
C THR A 240 13.97 -9.80 3.94
N GLN A 241 14.46 -10.81 4.68
CA GLN A 241 14.73 -12.17 4.17
C GLN A 241 14.64 -13.22 5.29
N GLY A 242 14.30 -14.46 4.95
CA GLY A 242 14.49 -15.61 5.83
C GLY A 242 13.48 -15.72 6.98
N ALA A 243 12.23 -15.30 6.76
CA ALA A 243 11.21 -15.27 7.81
C ALA A 243 10.93 -16.67 8.43
N PRO A 244 10.92 -16.80 9.77
CA PRO A 244 10.58 -18.04 10.49
C PRO A 244 9.26 -18.67 10.03
N ALA A 245 9.13 -20.00 10.17
CA ALA A 245 8.02 -20.79 9.60
C ALA A 245 6.62 -20.41 10.13
N GLU A 246 6.54 -19.61 11.20
CA GLU A 246 5.27 -19.08 11.72
C GLU A 246 4.61 -18.05 10.79
N PHE A 247 5.41 -17.32 10.00
CA PHE A 247 4.94 -16.36 9.00
C PHE A 247 4.69 -17.05 7.66
N ASN A 248 3.58 -16.72 7.01
CA ASN A 248 3.20 -17.18 5.67
C ASN A 248 4.07 -16.55 4.58
N GLN A 249 4.18 -15.22 4.58
CA GLN A 249 4.78 -14.43 3.50
C GLN A 249 6.33 -14.37 3.57
N PRO A 250 7.03 -14.07 2.45
CA PRO A 250 8.50 -14.01 2.41
C PRO A 250 9.14 -12.84 3.17
N ASN A 251 8.40 -11.76 3.35
CA ASN A 251 8.78 -10.59 4.14
C ASN A 251 7.71 -10.36 5.21
N GLN A 252 8.08 -9.77 6.35
CA GLN A 252 7.14 -9.58 7.46
C GLN A 252 7.38 -8.26 8.18
N VAL A 253 6.31 -7.47 8.35
CA VAL A 253 6.22 -6.35 9.30
C VAL A 253 5.50 -6.85 10.55
N ILE A 254 6.10 -6.65 11.72
CA ILE A 254 5.59 -7.10 13.03
C ILE A 254 5.49 -5.88 13.96
N VAL A 255 4.27 -5.52 14.35
CA VAL A 255 3.97 -4.31 15.11
C VAL A 255 3.41 -4.66 16.49
N ALA A 256 4.01 -4.11 17.55
CA ALA A 256 3.55 -4.26 18.92
C ALA A 256 3.05 -2.92 19.48
N SER A 257 1.81 -2.91 19.97
CA SER A 257 1.26 -1.79 20.74
C SER A 257 2.03 -1.59 22.06
N ALA A 258 2.04 -0.37 22.58
CA ALA A 258 2.51 -0.10 23.93
C ALA A 258 1.59 -0.72 25.00
N SER A 259 2.15 -1.03 26.17
CA SER A 259 1.44 -1.60 27.32
C SER A 259 1.47 -0.67 28.53
N GLY A 260 0.51 -0.82 29.45
CA GLY A 260 0.56 -0.11 30.73
C GLY A 260 1.65 -0.62 31.66
N THR A 261 2.04 0.23 32.62
CA THR A 261 3.06 -0.08 33.63
C THR A 261 2.49 0.04 35.05
N ASN A 262 3.30 -0.26 36.08
CA ASN A 262 2.92 -0.02 37.48
C ASN A 262 2.85 1.46 37.91
N VAL A 263 3.24 2.39 37.04
CA VAL A 263 3.20 3.84 37.28
C VAL A 263 2.27 4.48 36.26
N VAL A 264 1.51 5.49 36.69
CA VAL A 264 0.69 6.27 35.74
C VAL A 264 1.62 7.23 34.99
N HIS A 265 1.58 7.16 33.67
CA HIS A 265 2.33 8.01 32.76
C HIS A 265 1.42 8.52 31.64
N GLY A 266 1.61 9.76 31.23
CA GLY A 266 0.89 10.32 30.10
C GLY A 266 1.73 11.24 29.22
N GLU A 267 1.30 11.37 27.98
CA GLU A 267 1.94 12.19 26.95
C GLU A 267 0.89 13.03 26.20
N LEU A 268 1.28 14.24 25.81
CA LEU A 268 0.58 15.11 24.87
C LEU A 268 1.56 15.58 23.79
N LEU A 269 1.13 15.59 22.54
CA LEU A 269 1.95 15.88 21.36
C LEU A 269 1.16 16.75 20.38
N GLU A 270 1.78 17.79 19.83
CA GLU A 270 1.24 18.58 18.72
C GLU A 270 2.35 18.97 17.73
N PHE A 271 2.10 18.75 16.44
CA PHE A 271 2.90 19.19 15.28
C PHE A 271 2.10 20.19 14.45
N ASN A 272 2.77 21.25 13.94
CA ASN A 272 2.16 22.27 13.11
C ASN A 272 3.04 22.65 11.90
N ARG A 273 2.47 22.53 10.69
CA ARG A 273 3.08 22.96 9.43
C ARG A 273 2.09 23.83 8.65
N SER A 274 2.57 24.92 8.03
CA SER A 274 1.72 25.88 7.32
C SER A 274 2.31 26.30 5.97
N ARG A 275 1.51 26.90 5.10
CA ARG A 275 1.99 27.58 3.88
C ARG A 275 3.10 28.62 4.15
N GLY A 276 3.25 29.10 5.39
CA GLY A 276 4.32 30.00 5.79
C GLY A 276 5.70 29.35 5.77
N THR A 277 5.78 28.04 6.01
CA THR A 277 7.02 27.30 6.19
C THR A 277 7.50 26.49 4.99
N ALA A 278 6.71 26.38 3.91
CA ALA A 278 7.09 25.72 2.66
C ALA A 278 7.84 26.65 1.67
N ALA A 279 8.77 26.09 0.89
CA ALA A 279 9.41 26.75 -0.24
C ALA A 279 8.55 26.69 -1.53
N LYS A 280 8.95 27.42 -2.59
CA LYS A 280 8.21 27.48 -3.86
C LYS A 280 8.59 26.31 -4.79
N PRO A 281 7.64 25.69 -5.52
CA PRO A 281 7.91 24.65 -6.51
C PRO A 281 8.91 25.06 -7.59
N TYR A 282 9.92 24.22 -7.82
CA TYR A 282 11.04 24.50 -8.74
C TYR A 282 10.60 24.85 -10.18
N PHE A 283 9.58 24.18 -10.71
CA PHE A 283 9.05 24.41 -12.06
C PHE A 283 7.93 25.47 -12.13
N PHE A 284 7.49 26.03 -10.99
CA PHE A 284 6.47 27.09 -10.96
C PHE A 284 7.16 28.44 -11.19
N GLY A 285 7.44 28.73 -12.46
CA GLY A 285 8.07 29.98 -12.91
C GLY A 285 7.22 31.23 -12.63
N SER A 286 7.73 32.39 -13.05
CA SER A 286 7.14 33.72 -12.79
C SER A 286 5.87 34.02 -13.61
N ARG A 287 4.87 33.13 -13.58
CA ARG A 287 3.52 33.40 -14.08
C ARG A 287 2.89 34.46 -13.19
N ALA A 288 2.51 35.61 -13.76
CA ALA A 288 1.96 36.75 -13.01
C ALA A 288 0.62 36.45 -12.29
N SER A 289 -0.06 35.37 -12.68
CA SER A 289 -1.31 34.86 -12.11
C SER A 289 -1.15 33.67 -11.15
N ALA A 290 0.06 33.17 -10.92
CA ALA A 290 0.27 32.06 -9.99
C ALA A 290 0.24 32.54 -8.52
N PRO A 291 -0.62 31.97 -7.65
CA PRO A 291 -0.69 32.37 -6.24
C PRO A 291 0.65 32.09 -5.52
N VAL A 292 1.08 33.04 -4.68
CA VAL A 292 2.46 33.12 -4.16
C VAL A 292 2.92 31.82 -3.48
N ARG A 293 2.00 31.14 -2.79
CA ARG A 293 2.01 29.72 -2.40
C ARG A 293 0.54 29.26 -2.32
N PRO A 294 0.20 27.99 -2.63
CA PRO A 294 -1.15 27.46 -2.39
C PRO A 294 -1.55 27.51 -0.90
N PRO A 295 -2.85 27.37 -0.58
CA PRO A 295 -3.29 26.99 0.75
C PRO A 295 -2.61 25.69 1.21
N TYR A 296 -2.13 25.69 2.45
CA TYR A 296 -1.62 24.52 3.15
C TYR A 296 -1.66 24.81 4.65
N GLN A 297 -2.31 23.95 5.42
CA GLN A 297 -2.24 23.89 6.88
C GLN A 297 -2.38 22.42 7.31
N ARG A 298 -1.41 21.94 8.08
CA ARG A 298 -1.36 20.60 8.67
C ARG A 298 -1.23 20.75 10.17
N ASN A 299 -2.07 20.04 10.91
CA ASN A 299 -1.94 19.87 12.35
C ASN A 299 -2.04 18.38 12.64
N GLU A 300 -1.08 17.83 13.38
CA GLU A 300 -1.11 16.46 13.89
C GLU A 300 -1.02 16.54 15.41
N TYR A 301 -1.87 15.83 16.14
CA TYR A 301 -1.84 15.85 17.59
C TYR A 301 -2.23 14.49 18.17
N SER A 302 -1.51 14.06 19.20
CA SER A 302 -1.81 12.83 19.93
C SER A 302 -1.75 13.02 21.44
N ALA A 303 -2.42 12.11 22.13
CA ALA A 303 -2.45 12.03 23.58
C ALA A 303 -2.48 10.57 23.99
N ASN A 304 -1.64 10.18 24.95
CA ASN A 304 -1.68 8.83 25.52
C ASN A 304 -1.64 8.85 27.05
N LEU A 305 -2.20 7.80 27.64
CA LEU A 305 -2.24 7.57 29.08
C LEU A 305 -2.14 6.07 29.35
N ASN A 306 -1.26 5.69 30.28
CA ASN A 306 -1.06 4.30 30.66
C ASN A 306 -0.82 4.14 32.16
N GLY A 307 -1.04 2.93 32.68
CA GLY A 307 -0.80 2.62 34.09
C GLY A 307 -1.53 1.35 34.58
N PRO A 308 -1.60 1.12 35.90
CA PRO A 308 -2.36 0.03 36.48
C PRO A 308 -3.85 0.38 36.58
N VAL A 309 -4.73 -0.59 36.32
CA VAL A 309 -6.18 -0.39 36.44
C VAL A 309 -6.57 -0.30 37.92
N TYR A 310 -6.90 0.91 38.39
CA TYR A 310 -7.30 1.17 39.77
C TYR A 310 -8.74 1.70 39.83
N ILE A 311 -9.63 0.94 40.48
CA ILE A 311 -11.01 1.34 40.74
C ILE A 311 -11.14 1.49 42.27
N PRO A 312 -11.22 2.71 42.83
CA PRO A 312 -11.16 2.95 44.27
C PRO A 312 -12.13 2.05 45.07
N HIS A 313 -11.59 1.36 46.08
CA HIS A 313 -12.28 0.39 46.95
C HIS A 313 -12.79 -0.91 46.29
N PHE A 314 -12.79 -1.03 44.96
CA PHE A 314 -13.29 -2.22 44.25
C PHE A 314 -12.18 -3.06 43.61
N TYR A 315 -11.13 -2.43 43.06
CA TYR A 315 -10.09 -3.13 42.33
C TYR A 315 -8.74 -2.42 42.37
N ASN A 316 -7.67 -3.18 42.63
CA ASN A 316 -6.29 -2.72 42.51
C ASN A 316 -5.55 -3.65 41.54
N GLY A 317 -5.35 -3.18 40.31
CA GLY A 317 -4.62 -3.87 39.25
C GLY A 317 -3.11 -3.73 39.31
N LYS A 318 -2.53 -3.12 40.35
CA LYS A 318 -1.07 -3.06 40.49
C LYS A 318 -0.47 -4.48 40.45
N ASP A 319 0.63 -4.63 39.71
CA ASP A 319 1.34 -5.90 39.48
C ASP A 319 0.48 -7.01 38.81
N ARG A 320 -0.70 -6.66 38.25
CA ARG A 320 -1.68 -7.64 37.71
C ARG A 320 -2.44 -7.22 36.45
N THR A 321 -2.85 -5.96 36.33
CA THR A 321 -3.78 -5.49 35.29
C THR A 321 -3.44 -4.07 34.88
N PHE A 322 -3.07 -3.92 33.62
CA PHE A 322 -2.51 -2.70 33.06
C PHE A 322 -3.37 -2.22 31.90
N PHE A 323 -3.46 -0.91 31.73
CA PHE A 323 -4.09 -0.29 30.56
C PHE A 323 -3.10 0.61 29.83
N PHE A 324 -3.24 0.67 28.51
CA PHE A 324 -2.71 1.71 27.66
C PHE A 324 -3.85 2.25 26.81
N ALA A 325 -3.99 3.57 26.70
CA ALA A 325 -4.96 4.19 25.81
C ALA A 325 -4.31 5.38 25.07
N SER A 326 -4.61 5.53 23.80
CA SER A 326 -4.22 6.72 23.03
C SER A 326 -5.30 7.20 22.07
N TYR A 327 -5.17 8.48 21.75
CA TYR A 327 -5.96 9.23 20.78
C TYR A 327 -5.01 9.99 19.86
N GLU A 328 -5.33 10.05 18.58
CA GLU A 328 -4.66 10.93 17.62
C GLU A 328 -5.68 11.55 16.69
N GLY A 329 -5.47 12.83 16.34
CA GLY A 329 -6.15 13.50 15.25
C GLY A 329 -5.14 14.12 14.28
N PHE A 330 -5.42 13.96 13.00
CA PHE A 330 -4.69 14.61 11.90
C PHE A 330 -5.67 15.43 11.08
N HIS A 331 -5.28 16.66 10.75
CA HIS A 331 -6.04 17.53 9.87
C HIS A 331 -5.11 18.29 8.93
N LEU A 332 -5.16 17.94 7.65
CA LEU A 332 -4.54 18.67 6.54
C LEU A 332 -5.63 19.32 5.69
N THR A 333 -5.45 20.61 5.39
CA THR A 333 -6.20 21.34 4.36
C THR A 333 -5.19 21.98 3.42
N GLN A 334 -5.20 21.58 2.14
CA GLN A 334 -4.33 22.13 1.10
C GLN A 334 -5.11 22.41 -0.20
N SER A 335 -4.42 22.83 -1.26
CA SER A 335 -5.05 22.89 -2.59
C SER A 335 -4.11 22.55 -3.74
N ASN A 336 -4.56 21.64 -4.60
CA ASN A 336 -3.82 21.15 -5.75
C ASN A 336 -4.07 22.05 -6.97
N PRO A 337 -3.01 22.54 -7.65
CA PRO A 337 -3.14 23.43 -8.80
C PRO A 337 -3.37 22.62 -10.10
N VAL A 338 -4.61 22.53 -10.54
CA VAL A 338 -5.00 21.84 -11.78
C VAL A 338 -5.11 22.83 -12.94
N ASN A 339 -4.66 22.43 -14.12
CA ASN A 339 -4.79 23.21 -15.36
C ASN A 339 -5.72 22.42 -16.29
N SER A 340 -6.84 23.00 -16.72
CA SER A 340 -7.86 22.32 -17.52
C SER A 340 -8.18 23.12 -18.80
N THR A 341 -8.68 22.43 -19.82
CA THR A 341 -9.25 23.05 -21.03
C THR A 341 -10.76 23.11 -20.87
N GLN A 342 -11.30 24.32 -20.80
CA GLN A 342 -12.73 24.56 -20.67
C GLN A 342 -13.25 25.44 -21.81
N PRO A 343 -14.55 25.38 -22.12
CA PRO A 343 -15.16 26.29 -23.07
C PRO A 343 -15.13 27.72 -22.53
N THR A 344 -14.72 28.68 -23.37
CA THR A 344 -14.66 30.11 -23.02
C THR A 344 -16.06 30.70 -22.83
N ALA A 345 -16.13 31.89 -22.23
CA ALA A 345 -17.40 32.59 -21.99
C ALA A 345 -18.18 32.92 -23.28
N ALA A 346 -17.51 33.09 -24.42
CA ALA A 346 -18.15 33.26 -25.73
C ALA A 346 -18.71 31.93 -26.27
N GLU A 347 -17.90 30.88 -26.26
CA GLU A 347 -18.30 29.55 -26.72
C GLU A 347 -19.50 29.02 -25.91
N ARG A 348 -19.54 29.25 -24.58
CA ARG A 348 -20.68 28.93 -23.69
C ARG A 348 -22.00 29.66 -24.02
N ALA A 349 -21.92 30.73 -24.82
CA ALA A 349 -23.08 31.46 -25.34
C ALA A 349 -23.38 31.10 -26.81
N GLY A 350 -22.65 30.14 -27.39
CA GLY A 350 -22.76 29.75 -28.79
C GLY A 350 -21.96 30.64 -29.77
N ASP A 351 -21.09 31.52 -29.28
CA ASP A 351 -20.27 32.42 -30.10
C ASP A 351 -18.86 31.84 -30.33
N PHE A 352 -18.60 31.42 -31.57
CA PHE A 352 -17.31 30.90 -32.04
C PHE A 352 -16.65 31.86 -33.05
N SER A 353 -16.99 33.15 -33.01
CA SER A 353 -16.48 34.18 -33.93
C SER A 353 -14.97 34.43 -33.82
N SER A 354 -14.35 34.03 -32.70
CA SER A 354 -12.90 34.02 -32.47
C SER A 354 -12.11 33.14 -33.45
N LEU A 355 -12.78 32.23 -34.16
CA LEU A 355 -12.19 31.37 -35.19
C LEU A 355 -12.27 31.97 -36.60
N LEU A 356 -12.68 33.24 -36.73
CA LEU A 356 -12.81 33.95 -38.00
C LEU A 356 -11.67 34.95 -38.24
N GLY A 357 -11.24 35.03 -39.50
CA GLY A 357 -10.34 36.06 -39.98
C GLY A 357 -11.04 37.41 -40.16
N PRO A 358 -10.27 38.51 -40.37
CA PRO A 358 -10.82 39.84 -40.65
C PRO A 358 -11.68 39.93 -41.93
N ASP A 359 -11.62 38.90 -42.78
CA ASP A 359 -12.39 38.70 -44.01
C ASP A 359 -13.67 37.84 -43.81
N GLY A 360 -13.89 37.30 -42.61
CA GLY A 360 -15.03 36.45 -42.28
C GLY A 360 -14.90 34.97 -42.68
N ASN A 361 -13.76 34.55 -43.23
CA ASN A 361 -13.44 33.13 -43.49
C ASN A 361 -12.87 32.48 -42.22
N CYS A 362 -12.88 31.15 -42.11
CA CYS A 362 -12.40 30.48 -40.90
C CYS A 362 -10.87 30.31 -40.95
N ILE A 363 -10.19 30.66 -39.85
CA ILE A 363 -8.72 30.73 -39.76
C ILE A 363 -8.13 29.62 -38.88
N ASP A 364 -7.07 28.99 -39.37
CA ASP A 364 -6.31 28.06 -38.55
C ASP A 364 -5.39 28.86 -37.62
N VAL A 365 -5.77 28.92 -36.34
CA VAL A 365 -5.06 29.65 -35.29
C VAL A 365 -3.65 29.09 -35.04
N ALA A 366 -3.37 27.83 -35.41
CA ALA A 366 -2.06 27.21 -35.27
C ALA A 366 -1.11 27.52 -36.46
N HIS A 367 -1.66 27.77 -37.66
CA HIS A 367 -0.87 27.92 -38.89
C HIS A 367 -0.98 29.30 -39.56
N GLY A 368 -1.86 30.19 -39.09
CA GLY A 368 -1.89 31.61 -39.48
C GLY A 368 -2.43 31.90 -40.88
N GLY A 369 -3.33 31.06 -41.40
CA GLY A 369 -3.94 31.21 -42.72
C GLY A 369 -5.40 30.77 -42.76
N HIS A 370 -6.05 30.94 -43.93
CA HIS A 370 -7.38 30.40 -44.20
C HIS A 370 -7.34 28.86 -44.14
N GLY A 371 -8.35 28.23 -43.53
CA GLY A 371 -8.37 26.78 -43.30
C GLY A 371 -8.96 26.33 -41.94
N GLY A 372 -9.42 27.27 -41.12
CA GLY A 372 -9.90 27.01 -39.76
C GLY A 372 -11.31 26.44 -39.66
N THR A 373 -11.75 26.21 -38.42
CA THR A 373 -12.99 25.50 -38.12
C THR A 373 -14.23 26.40 -38.17
N CYS A 374 -15.02 26.26 -39.24
CA CYS A 374 -16.38 26.79 -39.31
C CYS A 374 -17.40 25.87 -38.62
N ILE A 375 -18.47 26.44 -38.04
CA ILE A 375 -19.66 25.69 -37.58
C ILE A 375 -20.86 25.85 -38.52
N TYR A 376 -21.57 24.74 -38.72
CA TYR A 376 -22.73 24.60 -39.59
C TYR A 376 -23.97 24.19 -38.80
N ASN A 377 -25.15 24.58 -39.29
CA ASN A 377 -26.43 24.23 -38.71
C ASN A 377 -26.90 22.85 -39.23
N PRO A 378 -27.00 21.81 -38.39
CA PRO A 378 -27.34 20.45 -38.84
C PRO A 378 -28.72 20.33 -39.50
N SER A 379 -29.65 21.23 -39.18
CA SER A 379 -31.02 21.22 -39.72
C SER A 379 -31.14 21.88 -41.10
N THR A 380 -30.14 22.64 -41.55
CA THR A 380 -30.16 23.35 -42.85
C THR A 380 -28.94 23.10 -43.73
N GLY A 381 -27.85 22.54 -43.17
CA GLY A 381 -26.57 22.37 -43.86
C GLY A 381 -25.81 23.69 -44.12
N GLN A 382 -26.34 24.83 -43.68
CA GLN A 382 -25.73 26.15 -43.91
C GLN A 382 -24.80 26.54 -42.76
N ARG A 383 -23.74 27.30 -43.07
CA ARG A 383 -22.82 27.88 -42.07
C ARG A 383 -23.59 28.84 -41.15
N PHE A 384 -23.34 28.79 -39.84
CA PHE A 384 -23.91 29.76 -38.90
C PHE A 384 -23.35 31.17 -39.18
N PRO A 385 -24.19 32.21 -39.31
CA PRO A 385 -23.73 33.58 -39.54
C PRO A 385 -22.73 34.01 -38.46
N ASN A 386 -21.60 34.59 -38.88
CA ASN A 386 -20.49 35.00 -38.02
C ASN A 386 -19.93 33.90 -37.09
N ASN A 387 -20.16 32.62 -37.38
CA ASN A 387 -19.83 31.49 -36.48
C ASN A 387 -20.59 31.54 -35.14
N VAL A 388 -21.77 32.17 -35.09
CA VAL A 388 -22.62 32.27 -33.88
C VAL A 388 -23.87 31.41 -34.02
N ILE A 389 -24.11 30.53 -33.05
CA ILE A 389 -25.32 29.70 -32.98
C ILE A 389 -26.53 30.60 -32.72
N ASN A 390 -27.34 30.81 -33.75
CA ASN A 390 -28.50 31.71 -33.74
C ASN A 390 -29.85 30.96 -33.59
N VAL A 391 -29.81 29.75 -33.03
CA VAL A 391 -30.97 28.91 -32.70
C VAL A 391 -30.97 28.59 -31.19
N PRO A 392 -32.12 28.21 -30.58
CA PRO A 392 -32.16 27.84 -29.18
C PRO A 392 -31.19 26.70 -28.85
N LEU A 393 -30.39 26.89 -27.80
CA LEU A 393 -29.47 25.88 -27.27
C LEU A 393 -30.24 24.82 -26.46
N ASN A 394 -29.66 23.64 -26.29
CA ASN A 394 -30.30 22.55 -25.58
C ASN A 394 -30.30 22.80 -24.06
N GLN A 395 -31.48 22.67 -23.42
CA GLN A 395 -31.65 22.94 -21.99
C GLN A 395 -31.01 21.88 -21.08
N VAL A 396 -30.91 20.62 -21.52
CA VAL A 396 -30.18 19.56 -20.79
C VAL A 396 -28.69 19.92 -20.78
N ASP A 397 -28.12 20.23 -21.94
CA ASP A 397 -26.71 20.57 -22.07
C ASP A 397 -26.34 21.90 -21.40
N LEU A 398 -27.21 22.91 -21.43
CA LEU A 398 -27.03 24.12 -20.61
C LEU A 398 -27.04 23.84 -19.11
N THR A 399 -27.81 22.85 -18.65
CA THR A 399 -27.85 22.43 -17.25
C THR A 399 -26.55 21.71 -16.89
N LEU A 400 -26.12 20.74 -17.69
CA LEU A 400 -24.84 20.03 -17.55
C LEU A 400 -23.63 21.00 -17.65
N GLN A 401 -23.67 21.98 -18.56
CA GLN A 401 -22.68 23.06 -18.68
C GLN A 401 -22.52 23.86 -17.39
N SER A 402 -23.63 24.12 -16.68
CA SER A 402 -23.65 24.91 -15.44
C SER A 402 -23.17 24.13 -14.21
N LEU A 403 -23.31 22.80 -14.24
CA LEU A 403 -22.98 21.90 -13.14
C LEU A 403 -21.55 21.32 -13.24
N LEU A 404 -21.17 20.83 -14.44
CA LEU A 404 -20.01 19.94 -14.62
C LEU A 404 -18.79 20.61 -15.28
N PHE A 405 -18.94 21.82 -15.84
CA PHE A 405 -17.85 22.50 -16.55
C PHE A 405 -17.61 23.90 -15.98
N PRO A 406 -16.52 24.18 -15.26
CA PRO A 406 -16.21 25.50 -14.70
C PRO A 406 -15.85 26.53 -15.77
N GLN A 407 -16.11 27.81 -15.50
CA GLN A 407 -15.77 28.91 -16.41
C GLN A 407 -14.25 29.04 -16.61
N SER A 408 -13.83 29.42 -17.83
CA SER A 408 -12.41 29.59 -18.12
C SER A 408 -11.81 30.79 -17.39
N THR A 409 -10.63 30.60 -16.78
CA THR A 409 -9.93 31.68 -16.07
C THR A 409 -9.22 32.67 -16.99
N THR A 410 -9.11 32.32 -18.27
CA THR A 410 -8.58 33.17 -19.35
C THR A 410 -9.49 33.12 -20.57
N GLN A 411 -9.34 34.07 -21.49
CA GLN A 411 -10.16 34.20 -22.70
C GLN A 411 -9.61 33.40 -23.90
N ASN A 412 -8.50 32.68 -23.74
CA ASN A 412 -7.87 31.90 -24.80
C ASN A 412 -8.53 30.51 -24.94
N THR A 413 -8.34 29.86 -26.09
CA THR A 413 -8.68 28.44 -26.28
C THR A 413 -7.54 27.52 -25.81
N GLY A 414 -7.81 26.21 -25.72
CA GLY A 414 -6.86 25.24 -25.17
C GLY A 414 -6.79 25.30 -23.64
N VAL A 415 -5.62 25.02 -23.05
CA VAL A 415 -5.43 24.99 -21.58
C VAL A 415 -5.55 26.41 -21.02
N ASN A 416 -6.77 26.77 -20.61
CA ASN A 416 -7.21 28.15 -20.36
C ASN A 416 -7.80 28.35 -18.95
N THR A 417 -7.91 27.27 -18.18
CA THR A 417 -8.48 27.22 -16.83
C THR A 417 -7.43 26.80 -15.84
N PHE A 418 -7.34 27.52 -14.72
CA PHE A 418 -6.45 27.22 -13.61
C PHE A 418 -7.26 27.18 -12.31
N GLU A 419 -7.35 26.00 -11.70
CA GLU A 419 -8.16 25.75 -10.51
C GLU A 419 -7.23 25.41 -9.33
N LEU A 420 -7.45 26.05 -8.17
CA LEU A 420 -6.92 25.56 -6.90
C LEU A 420 -7.97 24.63 -6.29
N ILE A 421 -7.83 23.34 -6.54
CA ILE A 421 -8.75 22.32 -6.07
C ILE A 421 -8.48 22.05 -4.59
N PRO A 422 -9.43 22.27 -3.67
CA PRO A 422 -9.20 22.02 -2.25
C PRO A 422 -9.12 20.52 -1.99
N HIS A 423 -8.05 20.10 -1.31
CA HIS A 423 -7.89 18.73 -0.83
C HIS A 423 -7.82 18.77 0.69
N THR A 424 -8.78 18.13 1.35
CA THR A 424 -8.84 18.00 2.81
C THR A 424 -8.67 16.55 3.22
N THR A 425 -7.84 16.33 4.21
CA THR A 425 -7.40 15.01 4.65
C THR A 425 -7.56 14.96 6.17
N GLN A 426 -8.40 14.06 6.67
CA GLN A 426 -8.72 13.96 8.09
C GLN A 426 -8.47 12.53 8.55
N VAL A 427 -7.83 12.36 9.71
CA VAL A 427 -7.71 11.06 10.37
C VAL A 427 -8.06 11.23 11.84
N THR A 428 -8.71 10.25 12.43
CA THR A 428 -8.86 10.14 13.89
C THR A 428 -8.67 8.69 14.31
N ARG A 429 -7.68 8.43 15.15
CA ARG A 429 -7.37 7.09 15.68
C ARG A 429 -7.61 7.00 17.17
N PHE A 430 -8.13 5.86 17.60
CA PHE A 430 -8.27 5.46 19.00
C PHE A 430 -7.61 4.09 19.18
N ASN A 431 -6.79 3.95 20.23
CA ASN A 431 -6.30 2.66 20.69
C ASN A 431 -6.60 2.46 22.17
N LEU A 432 -7.00 1.24 22.54
CA LEU A 432 -7.12 0.78 23.91
C LEU A 432 -6.53 -0.62 24.01
N ARG A 433 -5.58 -0.82 24.91
CA ARG A 433 -5.06 -2.14 25.28
C ARG A 433 -5.19 -2.38 26.77
N ILE A 434 -5.55 -3.61 27.13
CA ILE A 434 -5.61 -4.11 28.50
C ILE A 434 -4.83 -5.43 28.56
N ASP A 435 -3.78 -5.48 29.37
CA ASP A 435 -3.07 -6.72 29.72
C ASP A 435 -3.49 -7.14 31.14
N HIS A 436 -3.95 -8.38 31.31
CA HIS A 436 -4.43 -8.92 32.58
C HIS A 436 -3.82 -10.29 32.92
N LYS A 437 -3.17 -10.37 34.09
CA LYS A 437 -2.69 -11.60 34.71
C LYS A 437 -3.81 -12.26 35.52
N ILE A 438 -4.43 -13.30 34.95
CA ILE A 438 -5.43 -14.12 35.65
C ILE A 438 -4.74 -14.94 36.75
N SER A 439 -3.66 -15.64 36.40
CA SER A 439 -2.91 -16.54 37.29
C SER A 439 -1.39 -16.47 37.00
N GLU A 440 -0.57 -17.25 37.70
CA GLU A 440 0.86 -17.43 37.34
C GLU A 440 1.06 -18.20 36.01
N LYS A 441 0.02 -18.88 35.53
CA LYS A 441 0.01 -19.60 34.25
C LYS A 441 -0.70 -18.84 33.13
N ASP A 442 -1.70 -18.04 33.48
CA ASP A 442 -2.72 -17.50 32.56
C ASP A 442 -2.65 -15.98 32.47
N GLN A 443 -2.42 -15.46 31.27
CA GLN A 443 -2.41 -14.04 30.94
C GLN A 443 -3.33 -13.79 29.73
N ILE A 444 -4.11 -12.71 29.75
CA ILE A 444 -4.95 -12.28 28.63
C ILE A 444 -4.56 -10.86 28.22
N ARG A 445 -4.51 -10.60 26.91
CA ARG A 445 -4.43 -9.27 26.30
C ARG A 445 -5.72 -9.01 25.52
N GLY A 446 -6.38 -7.89 25.76
CA GLY A 446 -7.39 -7.34 24.86
C GLY A 446 -6.86 -6.06 24.21
N THR A 447 -6.82 -5.99 22.88
CA THR A 447 -6.51 -4.76 22.14
C THR A 447 -7.70 -4.39 21.26
N TRP A 448 -8.09 -3.12 21.29
CA TRP A 448 -9.04 -2.51 20.36
C TRP A 448 -8.37 -1.32 19.68
N LEU A 449 -8.46 -1.26 18.36
CA LEU A 449 -8.12 -0.09 17.58
C LEU A 449 -9.30 0.27 16.69
N ARG A 450 -9.59 1.57 16.60
CA ARG A 450 -10.56 2.13 15.64
C ARG A 450 -9.97 3.36 14.97
N ALA A 451 -10.01 3.36 13.65
CA ALA A 451 -9.61 4.49 12.85
C ALA A 451 -10.82 5.04 12.07
N PHE A 452 -10.79 6.34 11.84
CA PHE A 452 -11.65 7.03 10.90
C PHE A 452 -10.73 7.78 9.94
N TYR A 453 -10.68 7.32 8.70
CA TYR A 453 -9.89 7.90 7.62
C TYR A 453 -10.85 8.59 6.66
N GLY A 454 -10.74 9.91 6.55
CA GLY A 454 -11.55 10.74 5.67
C GLY A 454 -12.62 11.57 6.40
N PRO A 455 -13.54 12.23 5.65
CA PRO A 455 -13.63 12.20 4.19
C PRO A 455 -12.42 12.88 3.54
N PHE A 456 -11.80 12.16 2.61
CA PHE A 456 -10.79 12.71 1.70
C PHE A 456 -11.51 13.35 0.52
N SER A 457 -11.24 14.63 0.26
CA SER A 457 -11.79 15.33 -0.91
C SER A 457 -10.77 15.34 -2.04
N ASP A 458 -10.78 14.28 -2.86
CA ASP A 458 -10.07 14.28 -4.15
C ASP A 458 -11.03 14.73 -5.28
N VAL A 459 -11.45 15.98 -5.14
CA VAL A 459 -12.19 16.69 -6.18
C VAL A 459 -11.32 16.70 -7.44
N GLY A 460 -11.96 16.49 -8.59
CA GLY A 460 -11.40 15.96 -9.83
C GLY A 460 -9.92 16.15 -10.12
N THR A 461 -9.30 15.05 -10.57
CA THR A 461 -7.99 15.01 -11.24
C THR A 461 -7.85 15.99 -12.41
N SER A 462 -8.95 16.59 -12.87
CA SER A 462 -9.04 17.52 -13.99
C SER A 462 -9.89 18.78 -13.76
N SER A 463 -10.70 18.89 -12.68
CA SER A 463 -11.60 20.04 -12.44
C SER A 463 -12.30 20.00 -11.07
N LEU A 464 -12.68 21.17 -10.53
CA LEU A 464 -13.55 21.34 -9.34
C LEU A 464 -14.93 20.67 -9.46
N ALA A 465 -15.40 20.40 -10.67
CA ALA A 465 -16.76 19.96 -10.96
C ALA A 465 -16.90 18.46 -11.29
N GLY A 466 -15.81 17.69 -11.19
CA GLY A 466 -15.78 16.23 -11.36
C GLY A 466 -15.07 15.51 -10.20
N GLY A 467 -14.88 14.20 -10.31
CA GLY A 467 -14.05 13.40 -9.38
C GLY A 467 -14.78 12.88 -8.15
N VAL A 468 -14.19 13.06 -6.96
CA VAL A 468 -14.62 12.43 -5.70
C VAL A 468 -14.87 13.47 -4.62
N ALA A 469 -16.11 13.57 -4.12
CA ALA A 469 -16.43 14.46 -2.99
C ALA A 469 -15.91 13.89 -1.66
N ARG A 470 -15.95 12.56 -1.51
CA ARG A 470 -15.56 11.83 -0.30
C ARG A 470 -14.99 10.46 -0.65
N ASP A 471 -13.72 10.22 -0.37
CA ASP A 471 -13.15 8.87 -0.22
C ASP A 471 -12.87 8.61 1.27
N GLY A 472 -12.70 7.35 1.68
CA GLY A 472 -12.30 6.99 3.03
C GLY A 472 -12.76 5.63 3.53
N GLU A 473 -12.46 5.35 4.79
CA GLU A 473 -12.68 4.04 5.45
C GLU A 473 -12.80 4.20 6.98
N HIS A 474 -13.53 3.27 7.62
CA HIS A 474 -13.80 3.33 9.06
C HIS A 474 -13.45 2.01 9.78
N ASN A 475 -12.18 1.61 9.68
CA ASN A 475 -11.66 0.37 10.25
C ASN A 475 -11.94 0.23 11.76
N SER A 476 -12.28 -0.99 12.18
CA SER A 476 -12.14 -1.40 13.58
C SER A 476 -11.62 -2.82 13.68
N ILE A 477 -10.51 -2.99 14.40
CA ILE A 477 -9.93 -4.29 14.74
C ILE A 477 -10.05 -4.55 16.24
N PHE A 478 -10.47 -5.77 16.58
CA PHE A 478 -10.54 -6.28 17.94
C PHE A 478 -9.65 -7.51 18.04
N VAL A 479 -8.74 -7.54 19.01
CA VAL A 479 -7.78 -8.62 19.25
C VAL A 479 -7.94 -9.15 20.68
N LEU A 480 -8.03 -10.46 20.84
CA LEU A 480 -8.01 -11.14 22.13
C LEU A 480 -6.91 -12.21 22.11
N GLY A 481 -5.85 -11.97 22.88
CA GLY A 481 -4.74 -12.89 23.12
C GLY A 481 -4.86 -13.61 24.47
N TRP A 482 -4.51 -14.88 24.55
CA TRP A 482 -4.41 -15.66 25.80
C TRP A 482 -3.12 -16.49 25.83
N THR A 483 -2.28 -16.31 26.84
CA THR A 483 -1.08 -17.13 27.09
C THR A 483 -1.32 -18.08 28.25
N HIS A 484 -1.15 -19.39 28.01
CA HIS A 484 -1.16 -20.45 29.03
C HIS A 484 0.23 -21.09 29.20
N THR A 485 0.69 -21.16 30.44
CA THR A 485 1.99 -21.73 30.82
C THR A 485 1.80 -23.11 31.47
N PHE A 486 1.73 -24.18 30.67
CA PHE A 486 1.56 -25.53 31.18
C PHE A 486 2.68 -25.92 32.18
N SER A 487 3.93 -25.63 31.80
CA SER A 487 5.15 -25.83 32.60
C SER A 487 6.22 -24.78 32.24
N PRO A 488 7.31 -24.63 33.00
CA PRO A 488 8.42 -23.71 32.66
C PRO A 488 9.12 -23.99 31.33
N THR A 489 8.77 -25.07 30.62
CA THR A 489 9.34 -25.47 29.32
C THR A 489 8.28 -25.80 28.26
N LEU A 490 6.99 -25.56 28.53
CA LEU A 490 5.90 -25.79 27.59
C LEU A 490 4.85 -24.71 27.79
N LEU A 491 4.63 -23.93 26.74
CA LEU A 491 3.65 -22.86 26.70
C LEU A 491 2.84 -22.92 25.41
N MET A 492 1.73 -22.19 25.44
CA MET A 492 0.75 -22.06 24.38
C MET A 492 0.22 -20.64 24.50
N ASP A 493 0.13 -19.93 23.38
CA ASP A 493 -0.56 -18.64 23.35
C ASP A 493 -1.95 -18.88 22.72
N SER A 494 -2.64 -17.88 22.21
CA SER A 494 -3.79 -18.01 21.30
C SER A 494 -4.29 -16.63 20.97
N TYR A 495 -4.55 -16.36 19.69
CA TYR A 495 -5.09 -15.07 19.25
C TYR A 495 -6.34 -15.29 18.43
N VAL A 496 -7.42 -14.59 18.78
CA VAL A 496 -8.57 -14.39 17.90
C VAL A 496 -8.72 -12.91 17.60
N SER A 497 -9.07 -12.58 16.37
CA SER A 497 -9.45 -11.21 16.00
C SER A 497 -10.60 -11.16 15.00
N TYR A 498 -11.20 -9.98 14.96
CA TYR A 498 -12.21 -9.57 14.02
C TYR A 498 -11.85 -8.17 13.49
N LEU A 499 -11.76 -8.06 12.18
CA LEU A 499 -11.55 -6.83 11.42
C LEU A 499 -12.87 -6.43 10.74
N HIS A 500 -13.17 -5.14 10.77
CA HIS A 500 -14.33 -4.56 10.09
C HIS A 500 -13.92 -3.30 9.34
N LEU A 501 -13.81 -3.40 8.01
CA LEU A 501 -13.30 -2.36 7.13
C LEU A 501 -14.35 -1.96 6.09
N PRO A 502 -15.31 -1.09 6.45
CA PRO A 502 -16.16 -0.42 5.48
C PRO A 502 -15.39 0.74 4.83
N LEU A 503 -15.23 0.68 3.50
CA LEU A 503 -14.65 1.74 2.66
C LEU A 503 -15.75 2.39 1.81
N PHE A 504 -15.63 3.68 1.52
CA PHE A 504 -16.61 4.43 0.75
C PHE A 504 -15.94 5.39 -0.24
N ARG A 505 -16.54 5.53 -1.42
CA ARG A 505 -16.18 6.51 -2.44
C ARG A 505 -17.45 7.11 -3.01
N ASP A 506 -17.72 8.37 -2.65
CA ASP A 506 -18.80 9.17 -3.21
C ASP A 506 -18.26 10.09 -4.31
N ALA A 507 -18.83 9.95 -5.50
CA ALA A 507 -18.66 10.83 -6.65
C ALA A 507 -18.84 12.32 -6.28
N GLN A 508 -18.17 13.25 -6.99
CA GLN A 508 -18.27 14.68 -6.69
C GLN A 508 -19.72 15.20 -6.74
N ASN A 509 -20.53 14.68 -7.66
CA ASN A 509 -21.93 15.04 -7.83
C ASN A 509 -22.94 14.07 -7.17
N PHE A 510 -22.53 13.28 -6.15
CA PHE A 510 -23.36 12.25 -5.47
C PHE A 510 -24.71 12.68 -4.83
N ARG A 511 -25.09 13.95 -4.96
CA ARG A 511 -26.37 14.52 -4.49
C ARG A 511 -27.26 15.02 -5.61
N THR A 512 -26.81 14.91 -6.85
CA THR A 512 -27.54 15.29 -8.05
C THR A 512 -28.14 14.03 -8.66
N ASP A 513 -29.47 13.98 -8.73
CA ASP A 513 -30.21 12.97 -9.50
C ASP A 513 -30.06 13.29 -11.00
N PHE A 514 -29.15 12.61 -11.68
CA PHE A 514 -28.96 12.83 -13.13
C PHE A 514 -30.08 12.22 -13.97
N SER A 515 -30.87 11.28 -13.44
CA SER A 515 -32.07 10.76 -14.11
C SER A 515 -33.18 11.82 -14.23
N SER A 516 -33.20 12.81 -13.33
CA SER A 516 -34.06 14.00 -13.43
C SER A 516 -33.59 15.02 -14.48
N ILE A 517 -32.32 14.98 -14.89
CA ILE A 517 -31.70 15.94 -15.82
C ILE A 517 -31.66 15.38 -17.25
N ILE A 518 -31.28 14.11 -17.42
CA ILE A 518 -31.08 13.45 -18.72
C ILE A 518 -32.20 12.42 -18.95
N PRO A 519 -33.17 12.68 -19.85
CA PRO A 519 -34.35 11.82 -20.01
C PRO A 519 -34.01 10.37 -20.38
N GLY A 520 -34.44 9.44 -19.53
CA GLY A 520 -34.33 7.99 -19.78
C GLY A 520 -33.08 7.31 -19.22
N LEU A 521 -32.25 8.01 -18.44
CA LEU A 521 -31.40 7.32 -17.46
C LEU A 521 -32.29 6.67 -16.38
N GLY A 522 -31.83 5.55 -15.82
CA GLY A 522 -32.43 4.95 -14.63
C GLY A 522 -31.90 5.61 -13.35
N PRO A 523 -32.55 5.43 -12.18
CA PRO A 523 -31.95 5.79 -10.90
C PRO A 523 -30.74 4.89 -10.60
N GLN A 524 -29.76 5.41 -9.86
CA GLN A 524 -28.55 4.69 -9.49
C GLN A 524 -28.41 4.55 -7.96
N LEU A 525 -27.81 3.45 -7.48
CA LEU A 525 -27.61 3.24 -6.03
C LEU A 525 -26.50 4.13 -5.48
N LEU A 526 -25.46 4.37 -6.28
CA LEU A 526 -24.36 5.30 -6.00
C LEU A 526 -24.27 6.34 -7.14
N GLU A 527 -25.15 7.35 -7.09
CA GLU A 527 -25.23 8.46 -8.05
C GLU A 527 -23.86 9.17 -8.24
N GLY A 528 -23.61 9.61 -9.47
CA GLY A 528 -22.44 10.39 -9.86
C GLY A 528 -22.59 10.93 -11.28
N ALA A 529 -21.78 11.91 -11.67
CA ALA A 529 -21.88 12.50 -13.00
C ALA A 529 -21.66 11.47 -14.14
N PRO A 530 -22.48 11.50 -15.19
CA PRO A 530 -22.31 10.67 -16.37
C PRO A 530 -21.01 11.02 -17.10
N THR A 531 -20.48 10.07 -17.89
CA THR A 531 -19.30 10.32 -18.71
C THR A 531 -19.63 11.28 -19.86
N LEU A 532 -19.12 12.51 -19.82
CA LEU A 532 -19.24 13.52 -20.87
C LEU A 532 -17.91 13.70 -21.62
N ASN A 533 -17.83 13.07 -22.79
CA ASN A 533 -16.65 13.07 -23.66
C ASN A 533 -16.83 14.08 -24.81
N ILE A 534 -16.46 15.34 -24.58
CA ILE A 534 -16.45 16.39 -25.60
C ILE A 534 -15.03 16.58 -26.14
N THR A 535 -14.83 16.37 -27.44
CA THR A 535 -13.50 16.48 -28.07
C THR A 535 -12.88 17.87 -27.86
N ASN A 536 -11.59 17.91 -27.51
CA ASN A 536 -10.82 19.10 -27.15
C ASN A 536 -11.29 19.86 -25.89
N ILE A 537 -12.25 19.34 -25.12
CA ILE A 537 -12.62 19.84 -23.78
C ILE A 537 -12.19 18.80 -22.74
N THR A 538 -11.96 19.24 -21.50
CA THR A 538 -11.68 18.35 -20.38
C THR A 538 -12.90 17.47 -20.10
N ALA A 539 -12.76 16.16 -20.29
CA ALA A 539 -13.84 15.20 -20.06
C ALA A 539 -14.20 15.11 -18.57
N VAL A 540 -15.49 14.86 -18.30
CA VAL A 540 -16.02 14.60 -16.96
C VAL A 540 -16.48 13.15 -16.91
N THR A 541 -16.14 12.44 -15.83
CA THR A 541 -16.65 11.11 -15.51
C THR A 541 -16.56 10.92 -14.00
N GLU A 542 -17.57 10.30 -13.42
CA GLU A 542 -17.60 9.90 -12.02
C GLU A 542 -18.14 8.48 -11.88
N ALA A 543 -17.78 7.85 -10.75
CA ALA A 543 -18.23 6.54 -10.31
C ALA A 543 -18.16 6.50 -8.77
N GLY A 544 -19.06 5.74 -8.14
CA GLY A 544 -19.06 5.50 -6.70
C GLY A 544 -18.71 4.06 -6.35
N SER A 545 -18.22 3.83 -5.13
CA SER A 545 -18.14 2.48 -4.56
C SER A 545 -18.43 2.47 -3.06
N LYS A 546 -18.91 1.33 -2.57
CA LYS A 546 -18.97 0.99 -1.15
C LYS A 546 -18.43 -0.43 -1.01
N ASN A 547 -17.28 -0.55 -0.37
CA ASN A 547 -16.66 -1.83 -0.09
C ASN A 547 -16.83 -2.12 1.41
N LEU A 548 -16.90 -3.40 1.78
CA LEU A 548 -16.91 -3.83 3.17
C LEU A 548 -16.11 -5.12 3.25
N GLU A 549 -14.96 -5.09 3.92
CA GLU A 549 -14.27 -6.32 4.33
C GLU A 549 -14.64 -6.70 5.78
N GLN A 550 -14.90 -8.00 6.00
CA GLN A 550 -15.04 -8.61 7.32
C GLN A 550 -14.13 -9.84 7.42
N THR A 551 -12.94 -9.64 8.00
CA THR A 551 -11.95 -10.70 8.23
C THR A 551 -12.04 -11.24 9.67
N TYR A 552 -12.17 -12.55 9.80
CA TYR A 552 -12.22 -13.30 11.06
C TYR A 552 -11.05 -14.27 11.13
N GLN A 553 -10.28 -14.32 12.22
CA GLN A 553 -9.11 -15.21 12.27
C GLN A 553 -8.73 -15.72 13.66
N GLY A 554 -8.12 -16.92 13.68
CA GLY A 554 -7.58 -17.60 14.86
C GLY A 554 -6.14 -18.09 14.60
N ASN A 555 -5.14 -17.46 15.22
CA ASN A 555 -3.71 -17.72 15.00
C ASN A 555 -3.10 -18.51 16.16
N THR A 556 -2.46 -19.65 15.85
CA THR A 556 -2.37 -20.76 16.83
C THR A 556 -1.09 -21.66 16.90
N SER A 557 -0.06 -21.36 17.71
CA SER A 557 1.22 -22.09 17.93
C SER A 557 1.71 -22.36 19.38
N ILE A 558 2.03 -23.62 19.68
CA ILE A 558 2.73 -24.07 20.91
C ILE A 558 4.26 -23.84 20.81
N THR A 559 4.91 -23.55 21.95
CA THR A 559 6.38 -23.58 22.07
C THR A 559 6.84 -24.56 23.16
N LYS A 560 7.78 -25.44 22.81
CA LYS A 560 8.42 -26.43 23.68
C LYS A 560 9.93 -26.20 23.76
N VAL A 561 10.42 -25.86 24.94
CA VAL A 561 11.85 -25.70 25.23
C VAL A 561 12.44 -27.04 25.72
N LEU A 562 13.61 -27.40 25.20
CA LEU A 562 14.43 -28.56 25.58
C LEU A 562 15.91 -28.10 25.69
N PRO A 563 16.82 -28.87 26.32
CA PRO A 563 18.19 -28.41 26.61
C PRO A 563 19.02 -27.90 25.41
N LYS A 564 18.72 -28.38 24.20
CA LYS A 564 19.35 -27.99 22.92
C LYS A 564 18.37 -27.56 21.82
N HIS A 565 17.06 -27.66 22.04
CA HIS A 565 16.05 -27.53 20.98
C HIS A 565 14.94 -26.59 21.46
N THR A 566 14.48 -25.69 20.58
CA THR A 566 13.28 -24.88 20.83
C THR A 566 12.31 -25.16 19.70
N ILE A 567 11.38 -26.09 19.96
CA ILE A 567 10.41 -26.55 18.97
C ILE A 567 9.17 -25.67 19.06
N LYS A 568 8.80 -25.04 17.95
CA LYS A 568 7.61 -24.20 17.81
C LYS A 568 6.75 -24.75 16.68
N ALA A 569 5.49 -25.04 16.97
CA ALA A 569 4.57 -25.66 16.00
C ALA A 569 3.19 -25.02 16.10
N GLY A 570 2.54 -24.78 14.97
CA GLY A 570 1.27 -24.07 14.95
C GLY A 570 0.40 -24.26 13.72
N PHE A 571 -0.76 -23.63 13.81
CA PHE A 571 -1.87 -23.55 12.89
C PHE A 571 -2.27 -22.07 12.77
N SER A 572 -2.97 -21.70 11.71
CA SER A 572 -3.64 -20.40 11.56
C SER A 572 -4.85 -20.59 10.67
N TYR A 573 -5.99 -20.00 11.05
CA TYR A 573 -7.19 -19.96 10.23
C TYR A 573 -7.64 -18.51 10.05
N LEU A 574 -7.91 -18.12 8.82
CA LEU A 574 -8.52 -16.84 8.47
C LEU A 574 -9.70 -17.10 7.51
N TYR A 575 -10.79 -16.36 7.71
CA TYR A 575 -11.94 -16.30 6.82
C TYR A 575 -12.18 -14.84 6.45
N ASN A 576 -12.21 -14.53 5.15
CA ASN A 576 -12.58 -13.22 4.65
C ASN A 576 -13.92 -13.29 3.90
N ASP A 577 -14.79 -12.34 4.23
CA ASP A 577 -16.04 -12.02 3.56
C ASP A 577 -15.96 -10.55 3.13
N SER A 578 -15.73 -10.29 1.84
CA SER A 578 -15.76 -8.93 1.30
C SER A 578 -16.95 -8.72 0.36
N TRP A 579 -17.57 -7.55 0.44
CA TRP A 579 -18.57 -7.06 -0.49
C TRP A 579 -18.05 -5.83 -1.21
N GLN A 580 -18.23 -5.80 -2.53
CA GLN A 580 -17.96 -4.63 -3.37
C GLN A 580 -19.27 -4.25 -4.08
N ASP A 581 -19.88 -3.14 -3.64
CA ASP A 581 -20.96 -2.44 -4.33
C ASP A 581 -20.32 -1.32 -5.18
N SER A 582 -20.34 -1.46 -6.50
CA SER A 582 -19.69 -0.52 -7.42
C SER A 582 -20.65 -0.02 -8.47
N SER A 583 -20.73 1.31 -8.63
CA SER A 583 -21.50 1.93 -9.70
C SER A 583 -20.61 2.20 -10.91
N THR A 584 -21.13 1.86 -12.09
CA THR A 584 -20.55 2.33 -13.35
C THR A 584 -20.95 3.79 -13.58
N SER A 585 -20.21 4.55 -14.40
CA SER A 585 -20.62 5.93 -14.71
C SER A 585 -22.03 5.95 -15.33
N HIS A 586 -22.83 6.96 -14.99
CA HIS A 586 -24.29 7.02 -15.14
C HIS A 586 -24.77 7.20 -16.60
N GLY A 587 -24.33 6.30 -17.48
CA GLY A 587 -24.33 6.47 -18.93
C GLY A 587 -23.11 7.25 -19.44
N SER A 588 -22.92 7.22 -20.76
CA SER A 588 -21.82 7.94 -21.43
C SER A 588 -22.32 8.63 -22.70
N PHE A 589 -21.81 9.83 -22.96
CA PHE A 589 -22.26 10.72 -24.02
C PHE A 589 -21.03 11.33 -24.72
N SER A 590 -20.91 11.14 -26.04
CA SER A 590 -19.73 11.56 -26.81
C SER A 590 -20.07 12.58 -27.89
N PHE A 591 -19.26 13.63 -27.98
CA PHE A 591 -19.41 14.73 -28.93
C PHE A 591 -18.10 14.95 -29.70
N THR A 592 -18.20 15.04 -31.03
CA THR A 592 -17.04 14.97 -31.94
C THR A 592 -16.94 16.11 -32.95
N GLY A 593 -17.95 16.98 -33.05
CA GLY A 593 -18.04 18.03 -34.07
C GLY A 593 -18.71 17.56 -35.36
N ARG A 594 -19.16 16.30 -35.41
CA ARG A 594 -19.75 15.67 -36.58
C ARG A 594 -21.04 16.32 -37.05
N TYR A 595 -21.82 16.95 -36.17
CA TYR A 595 -23.13 17.54 -36.53
C TYR A 595 -23.05 19.01 -36.89
N THR A 596 -22.03 19.71 -36.40
CA THR A 596 -21.69 21.08 -36.79
C THR A 596 -20.68 21.16 -37.94
N THR A 597 -20.33 20.03 -38.57
CA THR A 597 -19.48 19.94 -39.76
C THR A 597 -20.23 20.26 -41.06
N ASN A 598 -19.51 20.52 -42.15
CA ASN A 598 -20.12 20.67 -43.47
C ASN A 598 -20.62 19.32 -44.00
N ALA A 599 -21.95 19.12 -44.03
CA ALA A 599 -22.59 17.87 -44.45
C ALA A 599 -22.28 17.40 -45.89
N THR A 600 -21.68 18.25 -46.74
CA THR A 600 -21.27 17.89 -48.11
C THR A 600 -19.81 17.41 -48.21
N GLY A 601 -19.00 17.59 -47.16
CA GLY A 601 -17.56 17.33 -47.17
C GLY A 601 -16.72 18.28 -48.05
N ALA A 602 -17.37 19.13 -48.85
CA ALA A 602 -16.70 20.11 -49.71
C ALA A 602 -16.60 21.46 -49.00
N THR A 603 -15.51 21.67 -48.24
CA THR A 603 -15.20 22.99 -47.69
C THR A 603 -14.57 23.89 -48.76
N PRO A 604 -15.01 25.16 -48.89
CA PRO A 604 -14.26 26.17 -49.60
C PRO A 604 -12.85 26.31 -48.99
N SER A 605 -11.86 26.64 -49.81
CA SER A 605 -10.49 27.00 -49.36
C SER A 605 -9.74 25.98 -48.48
N GLY A 606 -10.23 24.75 -48.31
CA GLY A 606 -9.56 23.70 -47.51
C GLY A 606 -9.79 23.82 -46.00
N GLU A 607 -10.88 24.46 -45.58
CA GLU A 607 -11.26 24.56 -44.17
C GLU A 607 -11.51 23.19 -43.52
N THR A 608 -11.17 23.05 -42.24
CA THR A 608 -11.77 22.01 -41.38
C THR A 608 -13.16 22.47 -40.91
N SER A 609 -14.05 21.57 -40.49
CA SER A 609 -15.39 22.00 -40.04
C SER A 609 -15.96 21.13 -38.93
N GLY A 610 -16.73 21.76 -38.04
CA GLY A 610 -17.36 21.12 -36.88
C GLY A 610 -16.60 21.26 -35.57
N ILE A 611 -17.32 21.54 -34.47
CA ILE A 611 -16.77 21.74 -33.13
C ILE A 611 -17.57 20.88 -32.15
N ALA A 612 -16.90 19.98 -31.43
CA ALA A 612 -17.57 19.08 -30.48
C ALA A 612 -18.36 19.81 -29.39
N TYR A 613 -17.91 20.99 -28.95
CA TYR A 613 -18.67 21.80 -28.03
C TYR A 613 -19.92 22.42 -28.66
N ALA A 614 -19.92 22.74 -29.96
CA ALA A 614 -21.11 23.20 -30.66
C ALA A 614 -22.12 22.07 -30.90
N ASP A 615 -21.65 20.83 -31.15
CA ASP A 615 -22.51 19.62 -31.13
C ASP A 615 -23.19 19.45 -29.76
N PHE A 616 -22.46 19.67 -28.65
CA PHE A 616 -22.99 19.62 -27.28
C PHE A 616 -24.01 20.74 -26.99
N LEU A 617 -23.74 22.00 -27.35
CA LEU A 617 -24.68 23.10 -27.13
C LEU A 617 -26.00 22.96 -27.90
N LEU A 618 -25.98 22.27 -29.04
CA LEU A 618 -27.18 21.88 -29.80
C LEU A 618 -27.81 20.56 -29.32
N GLY A 619 -27.12 19.83 -28.45
CA GLY A 619 -27.53 18.56 -27.87
C GLY A 619 -27.55 17.39 -28.84
N PHE A 620 -26.59 17.32 -29.77
CA PHE A 620 -26.44 16.25 -30.76
C PHE A 620 -25.21 15.37 -30.45
N PRO A 621 -25.34 14.34 -29.59
CA PRO A 621 -24.27 13.38 -29.34
C PRO A 621 -24.04 12.49 -30.57
N ASN A 622 -22.79 12.07 -30.78
CA ASN A 622 -22.41 11.07 -31.78
C ASN A 622 -22.74 9.65 -31.32
N THR A 623 -22.51 9.36 -30.04
CA THR A 623 -22.97 8.15 -29.36
C THR A 623 -23.47 8.50 -27.97
N THR A 624 -24.52 7.83 -27.55
CA THR A 624 -24.91 7.70 -26.13
C THR A 624 -24.81 6.24 -25.75
N SER A 625 -24.62 5.92 -24.48
CA SER A 625 -24.72 4.55 -23.99
C SER A 625 -25.21 4.48 -22.55
N ASN A 626 -25.75 3.33 -22.18
CA ASN A 626 -26.11 3.02 -20.80
C ASN A 626 -25.60 1.63 -20.41
N SER A 627 -25.15 1.47 -19.17
CA SER A 627 -24.61 0.23 -18.61
C SER A 627 -25.72 -0.69 -18.13
N THR A 628 -25.48 -2.00 -18.24
CA THR A 628 -26.40 -3.05 -17.79
C THR A 628 -25.64 -4.11 -17.00
N PRO A 629 -25.88 -4.23 -15.68
CA PRO A 629 -26.63 -3.29 -14.81
C PRO A 629 -25.90 -1.95 -14.63
N HIS A 630 -26.55 -0.95 -14.00
CA HIS A 630 -25.91 0.34 -13.65
C HIS A 630 -24.98 0.19 -12.43
N ASP A 631 -25.46 -0.55 -11.42
CA ASP A 631 -24.76 -0.93 -10.20
C ASP A 631 -24.61 -2.46 -10.16
N TYR A 632 -23.49 -2.98 -9.66
CA TYR A 632 -23.29 -4.42 -9.46
C TYR A 632 -22.65 -4.69 -8.10
N ILE A 633 -23.07 -5.80 -7.48
CA ILE A 633 -22.60 -6.24 -6.17
C ILE A 633 -21.83 -7.55 -6.33
N VAL A 634 -20.53 -7.50 -6.06
CA VAL A 634 -19.63 -8.65 -6.02
C VAL A 634 -19.39 -9.03 -4.57
N ARG A 635 -19.16 -10.33 -4.30
CA ARG A 635 -18.88 -10.81 -2.95
C ARG A 635 -17.76 -11.85 -2.95
N PHE A 636 -16.57 -11.42 -2.55
CA PHE A 636 -15.39 -12.27 -2.47
C PHE A 636 -15.39 -13.03 -1.14
N ASN A 637 -15.46 -14.36 -1.20
CA ASN A 637 -15.33 -15.23 -0.03
C ASN A 637 -14.05 -16.06 -0.16
N SER A 638 -13.18 -16.01 0.85
CA SER A 638 -11.96 -16.82 0.89
C SER A 638 -11.64 -17.31 2.29
N SER A 639 -10.82 -18.36 2.36
CA SER A 639 -10.33 -18.93 3.61
C SER A 639 -8.86 -19.30 3.48
N GLN A 640 -8.05 -18.95 4.47
CA GLN A 640 -6.64 -19.30 4.54
C GLN A 640 -6.40 -20.24 5.72
N TYR A 641 -5.67 -21.32 5.47
CA TYR A 641 -5.18 -22.23 6.49
C TYR A 641 -3.65 -22.25 6.42
N GLY A 642 -2.99 -22.08 7.56
CA GLY A 642 -1.55 -22.29 7.71
C GLY A 642 -1.28 -23.37 8.73
N MET A 643 -0.24 -24.17 8.52
CA MET A 643 0.30 -25.13 9.49
C MET A 643 1.83 -25.11 9.42
N TYR A 644 2.52 -25.16 10.56
CA TYR A 644 3.98 -25.18 10.56
C TYR A 644 4.59 -25.94 11.74
N ILE A 645 5.84 -26.35 11.58
CA ILE A 645 6.73 -26.73 12.67
C ILE A 645 8.16 -26.24 12.35
N GLN A 646 8.82 -25.69 13.37
CA GLN A 646 10.21 -25.25 13.35
C GLN A 646 10.93 -25.74 14.61
N ASP A 647 12.23 -26.00 14.49
CA ASP A 647 13.13 -26.22 15.62
C ASP A 647 14.37 -25.32 15.49
N ASP A 648 14.69 -24.61 16.58
CA ASP A 648 15.96 -23.92 16.75
C ASP A 648 16.92 -24.81 17.55
N TRP A 649 17.78 -25.54 16.84
CA TRP A 649 18.68 -26.54 17.38
C TRP A 649 20.08 -25.97 17.66
N LYS A 650 20.43 -25.80 18.93
CA LYS A 650 21.77 -25.43 19.40
C LYS A 650 22.70 -26.65 19.39
N LEU A 651 23.13 -27.03 18.19
CA LEU A 651 24.02 -28.17 17.90
C LEU A 651 25.31 -28.09 18.72
N LEU A 652 25.97 -26.93 18.71
CA LEU A 652 27.13 -26.58 19.56
C LEU A 652 26.82 -25.30 20.35
N PRO A 653 27.55 -24.98 21.44
CA PRO A 653 27.35 -23.73 22.19
C PRO A 653 27.46 -22.46 21.33
N ASN A 654 28.16 -22.52 20.20
CA ASN A 654 28.37 -21.44 19.23
C ASN A 654 27.81 -21.74 17.82
N LEU A 655 26.96 -22.77 17.66
CA LEU A 655 26.32 -23.11 16.38
C LEU A 655 24.85 -23.50 16.61
N THR A 656 23.95 -22.66 16.09
CA THR A 656 22.51 -22.90 16.05
C THR A 656 22.08 -23.16 14.60
N LEU A 657 21.20 -24.14 14.40
CA LEU A 657 20.52 -24.41 13.15
C LEU A 657 19.03 -24.10 13.34
N ASN A 658 18.47 -23.25 12.48
CA ASN A 658 17.03 -22.96 12.43
C ASN A 658 16.45 -23.76 11.26
N TYR A 659 15.51 -24.67 11.49
CA TYR A 659 14.89 -25.40 10.37
C TYR A 659 13.43 -25.67 10.62
N GLY A 660 12.63 -25.57 9.56
CA GLY A 660 11.18 -25.74 9.66
C GLY A 660 10.51 -26.00 8.32
N ILE A 661 9.25 -26.37 8.41
CA ILE A 661 8.39 -26.62 7.27
C ILE A 661 7.03 -25.98 7.56
N ARG A 662 6.51 -25.29 6.55
CA ARG A 662 5.18 -24.71 6.56
C ARG A 662 4.33 -25.34 5.45
N TYR A 663 3.03 -25.43 5.67
CA TYR A 663 2.02 -25.72 4.66
C TYR A 663 0.97 -24.61 4.72
N ASP A 664 0.73 -23.94 3.60
CA ASP A 664 -0.37 -22.99 3.46
C ASP A 664 -1.42 -23.54 2.48
N LEU A 665 -2.67 -23.15 2.68
CA LEU A 665 -3.79 -23.45 1.81
C LEU A 665 -4.70 -22.24 1.75
N GLN A 666 -4.69 -21.55 0.62
CA GLN A 666 -5.69 -20.54 0.30
C GLN A 666 -6.82 -21.20 -0.49
N HIS A 667 -8.06 -20.99 -0.06
CA HIS A 667 -9.26 -21.54 -0.67
C HIS A 667 -10.22 -20.40 -1.02
N PHE A 668 -10.61 -20.33 -2.30
CA PHE A 668 -11.64 -19.41 -2.79
C PHE A 668 -12.98 -20.13 -2.91
N HIS A 669 -14.08 -19.44 -2.59
CA HIS A 669 -15.44 -19.99 -2.64
C HIS A 669 -16.24 -19.36 -3.79
N ASP A 670 -17.14 -20.15 -4.40
CA ASP A 670 -18.03 -19.66 -5.46
C ASP A 670 -18.92 -18.51 -4.96
N ASN A 671 -19.19 -17.52 -5.82
CA ASN A 671 -20.04 -16.38 -5.50
C ASN A 671 -21.51 -16.82 -5.31
N PRO A 672 -22.17 -16.48 -4.18
CA PRO A 672 -23.54 -16.91 -3.88
C PRO A 672 -24.61 -16.41 -4.87
N TYR A 673 -24.30 -15.41 -5.71
CA TYR A 673 -25.21 -14.92 -6.76
C TYR A 673 -25.16 -15.75 -8.05
N GLY A 674 -24.15 -16.61 -8.25
CA GLY A 674 -24.01 -17.46 -9.44
C GLY A 674 -23.75 -16.69 -10.74
N THR A 675 -23.22 -15.46 -10.64
CA THR A 675 -22.86 -14.58 -11.76
C THR A 675 -21.41 -14.77 -12.18
N GLU A 676 -20.97 -16.02 -12.29
CA GLU A 676 -19.61 -16.40 -12.69
C GLU A 676 -19.54 -16.73 -14.17
N SER A 677 -18.63 -16.09 -14.92
CA SER A 677 -18.40 -16.41 -16.32
C SER A 677 -16.99 -16.09 -16.85
N LEU A 678 -16.48 -16.98 -17.70
CA LEU A 678 -15.20 -16.83 -18.40
C LEU A 678 -15.31 -17.29 -19.85
N PHE A 679 -14.51 -16.72 -20.74
CA PHE A 679 -14.20 -17.33 -22.02
C PHE A 679 -13.33 -18.57 -21.80
N VAL A 680 -13.69 -19.69 -22.45
CA VAL A 680 -12.99 -20.97 -22.38
C VAL A 680 -12.37 -21.27 -23.75
N PRO A 681 -11.05 -21.03 -23.95
CA PRO A 681 -10.42 -21.09 -25.27
C PRO A 681 -10.49 -22.47 -25.94
N SER A 682 -10.54 -23.55 -25.15
CA SER A 682 -10.61 -24.93 -25.66
C SER A 682 -11.93 -25.28 -26.35
N ILE A 683 -12.97 -24.47 -26.19
CA ILE A 683 -14.26 -24.61 -26.90
C ILE A 683 -14.67 -23.34 -27.66
N GLY A 684 -13.93 -22.24 -27.54
CA GLY A 684 -14.21 -20.97 -28.23
C GLY A 684 -15.48 -20.26 -27.78
N LYS A 685 -15.89 -20.43 -26.51
CA LYS A 685 -17.17 -19.97 -25.96
C LYS A 685 -17.02 -19.30 -24.61
N VAL A 686 -17.93 -18.38 -24.30
CA VAL A 686 -18.12 -17.88 -22.94
C VAL A 686 -18.95 -18.88 -22.14
N VAL A 687 -18.52 -19.22 -20.94
CA VAL A 687 -19.13 -20.23 -20.08
C VAL A 687 -19.59 -19.58 -18.79
N VAL A 688 -20.89 -19.68 -18.51
CA VAL A 688 -21.46 -19.34 -17.20
C VAL A 688 -21.31 -20.54 -16.26
N PHE A 689 -20.59 -20.37 -15.16
CA PHE A 689 -20.36 -21.40 -14.14
C PHE A 689 -21.54 -21.48 -13.17
N ALA A 690 -22.68 -21.94 -13.69
CA ALA A 690 -23.89 -22.16 -12.92
C ALA A 690 -24.65 -23.40 -13.40
N LYS A 691 -25.60 -23.88 -12.58
CA LYS A 691 -26.51 -24.99 -12.94
C LYS A 691 -27.50 -24.59 -14.05
N SER A 692 -27.82 -23.30 -14.13
CA SER A 692 -28.71 -22.65 -15.09
C SER A 692 -28.36 -21.16 -15.13
N TYR A 693 -28.74 -20.45 -16.19
CA TYR A 693 -28.63 -18.98 -16.20
C TYR A 693 -29.40 -18.37 -15.00
N PRO A 694 -28.80 -17.46 -14.22
CA PRO A 694 -29.52 -16.72 -13.19
C PRO A 694 -30.41 -15.66 -13.83
N ALA A 695 -31.43 -15.19 -13.11
CA ALA A 695 -32.44 -14.27 -13.65
C ALA A 695 -31.92 -12.87 -14.07
N VAL A 696 -30.65 -12.57 -13.81
CA VAL A 696 -29.98 -11.29 -14.12
C VAL A 696 -29.26 -11.26 -15.46
N THR A 697 -29.25 -12.36 -16.24
CA THR A 697 -28.60 -12.37 -17.57
C THR A 697 -29.30 -11.43 -18.56
N ASN A 698 -28.55 -10.49 -19.15
CA ASN A 698 -29.10 -9.58 -20.16
C ASN A 698 -29.38 -10.35 -21.49
N PRO A 699 -30.63 -10.40 -22.00
CA PRO A 699 -30.97 -11.14 -23.21
C PRO A 699 -30.56 -10.44 -24.52
N LEU A 700 -30.11 -9.18 -24.48
CA LEU A 700 -29.75 -8.40 -25.66
C LEU A 700 -28.36 -8.77 -26.18
N TYR A 701 -28.32 -9.83 -27.00
CA TYR A 701 -27.14 -10.38 -27.68
C TYR A 701 -26.01 -10.80 -26.75
N ILE A 702 -25.96 -12.11 -26.48
CA ILE A 702 -24.81 -12.76 -25.85
C ILE A 702 -24.18 -13.70 -26.89
N PRO A 703 -23.02 -13.37 -27.48
CA PRO A 703 -22.38 -14.23 -28.48
C PRO A 703 -21.78 -15.47 -27.83
N ASP A 704 -22.11 -16.64 -28.39
CA ASP A 704 -21.51 -17.94 -28.08
C ASP A 704 -21.48 -18.37 -26.59
N THR A 705 -22.34 -17.80 -25.75
CA THR A 705 -22.44 -18.16 -24.32
C THR A 705 -23.22 -19.45 -24.07
N VAL A 706 -22.72 -20.26 -23.12
CA VAL A 706 -23.30 -21.52 -22.65
C VAL A 706 -23.25 -21.63 -21.13
N VAL A 707 -24.13 -22.44 -20.52
CA VAL A 707 -23.97 -22.85 -19.11
C VAL A 707 -23.03 -24.05 -19.01
N ALA A 708 -22.16 -24.09 -18.01
CA ALA A 708 -21.12 -25.12 -17.85
C ALA A 708 -21.62 -26.58 -18.02
N PRO A 709 -22.77 -27.02 -17.46
CA PRO A 709 -23.28 -28.38 -17.67
C PRO A 709 -23.56 -28.74 -19.13
N SER A 710 -23.93 -27.78 -19.97
CA SER A 710 -24.25 -28.02 -21.39
C SER A 710 -23.03 -28.33 -22.26
N VAL A 711 -21.83 -28.06 -21.74
CA VAL A 711 -20.53 -28.37 -22.38
C VAL A 711 -19.66 -29.30 -21.52
N GLY A 712 -20.26 -29.97 -20.52
CA GLY A 712 -19.56 -30.95 -19.67
C GLY A 712 -18.59 -30.36 -18.66
N LEU A 713 -18.66 -29.06 -18.38
CA LEU A 713 -17.83 -28.35 -17.41
C LEU A 713 -18.51 -28.30 -16.02
N PRO A 714 -17.74 -28.20 -14.92
CA PRO A 714 -18.31 -28.12 -13.57
C PRO A 714 -19.05 -26.80 -13.34
N THR A 715 -20.03 -26.77 -12.44
CA THR A 715 -20.84 -25.58 -12.12
C THR A 715 -20.18 -24.63 -11.10
N SER A 716 -18.86 -24.66 -11.00
CA SER A 716 -18.04 -23.84 -10.11
C SER A 716 -16.85 -23.38 -10.93
N MET A 717 -16.60 -22.08 -10.97
CA MET A 717 -15.46 -21.53 -11.70
C MET A 717 -14.14 -22.10 -11.16
N PHE A 718 -14.01 -22.19 -9.84
CA PHE A 718 -12.81 -22.73 -9.19
C PHE A 718 -12.63 -24.24 -9.36
N ALA A 719 -13.70 -25.00 -9.61
CA ALA A 719 -13.60 -26.41 -9.98
C ALA A 719 -13.06 -26.61 -11.42
N TYR A 720 -13.25 -25.63 -12.31
CA TYR A 720 -12.69 -25.63 -13.66
C TYR A 720 -11.23 -25.12 -13.68
N LEU A 721 -10.97 -23.97 -13.06
CA LEU A 721 -9.62 -23.39 -12.94
C LEU A 721 -8.68 -24.25 -12.08
N GLY A 722 -9.24 -25.01 -11.14
CA GLY A 722 -8.52 -25.67 -10.07
C GLY A 722 -8.15 -24.70 -8.95
N GLN A 723 -7.70 -25.26 -7.82
CA GLN A 723 -7.11 -24.51 -6.70
C GLN A 723 -5.88 -25.28 -6.19
N PRO A 724 -4.75 -24.60 -5.90
CA PRO A 724 -3.55 -25.22 -5.33
C PRO A 724 -3.81 -25.84 -3.95
N LYS A 725 -3.21 -27.02 -3.68
CA LYS A 725 -3.39 -27.80 -2.43
C LYS A 725 -2.09 -28.38 -1.88
N THR A 726 -0.95 -27.85 -2.30
CA THR A 726 0.37 -28.45 -2.11
C THR A 726 1.44 -27.40 -1.82
N ASN A 727 1.08 -26.29 -1.19
CA ASN A 727 1.96 -25.16 -0.97
C ASN A 727 2.84 -25.43 0.27
N ILE A 728 3.80 -26.34 0.10
CA ILE A 728 4.74 -26.78 1.13
C ILE A 728 6.00 -25.91 1.05
N ALA A 729 6.26 -25.15 2.11
CA ALA A 729 7.31 -24.14 2.23
C ALA A 729 8.40 -24.60 3.22
N PRO A 730 9.44 -25.33 2.77
CA PRO A 730 10.60 -25.68 3.60
C PRO A 730 11.51 -24.46 3.81
N ARG A 731 12.10 -24.35 5.01
CA ARG A 731 13.00 -23.26 5.41
C ARG A 731 14.15 -23.81 6.24
N PHE A 732 15.37 -23.35 5.97
CA PHE A 732 16.60 -23.76 6.65
C PHE A 732 17.53 -22.57 6.84
N GLY A 733 18.23 -22.50 7.96
CA GLY A 733 19.25 -21.51 8.23
C GLY A 733 20.17 -21.89 9.39
N PHE A 734 21.19 -21.08 9.59
CA PHE A 734 22.18 -21.27 10.63
C PHE A 734 22.70 -19.93 11.17
N ALA A 735 23.17 -19.95 12.41
CA ALA A 735 23.98 -18.91 13.01
C ALA A 735 25.20 -19.53 13.68
N TYR A 736 26.40 -19.10 13.28
CA TYR A 736 27.68 -19.62 13.74
C TYR A 736 28.55 -18.51 14.33
N GLN A 737 28.70 -18.51 15.65
CA GLN A 737 29.58 -17.59 16.37
C GLN A 737 31.03 -18.09 16.26
N LEU A 738 31.69 -17.68 15.17
CA LEU A 738 33.09 -17.98 14.86
C LEU A 738 34.06 -17.42 15.91
N ARG A 739 33.72 -16.27 16.51
CA ARG A 739 34.42 -15.64 17.65
C ARG A 739 33.39 -14.94 18.54
N PRO A 740 33.67 -14.64 19.83
CA PRO A 740 32.70 -14.00 20.72
C PRO A 740 32.01 -12.74 20.16
N LYS A 741 32.72 -11.96 19.31
CA LYS A 741 32.22 -10.75 18.65
C LYS A 741 32.04 -10.88 17.13
N THR A 742 32.05 -12.09 16.58
CA THR A 742 31.95 -12.33 15.13
C THR A 742 31.03 -13.52 14.83
N VAL A 743 29.93 -13.27 14.12
CA VAL A 743 28.97 -14.31 13.68
C VAL A 743 28.93 -14.39 12.16
N ILE A 744 28.82 -15.61 11.63
CA ILE A 744 28.44 -15.88 10.24
C ILE A 744 27.08 -16.57 10.28
N ARG A 745 26.10 -16.07 9.53
CA ARG A 745 24.73 -16.58 9.51
C ARG A 745 24.15 -16.55 8.11
N GLY A 746 23.17 -17.41 7.84
CA GLY A 746 22.52 -17.46 6.53
C GLY A 746 21.29 -18.34 6.54
N ALA A 747 20.37 -18.09 5.60
CA ALA A 747 19.16 -18.88 5.42
C ALA A 747 18.86 -19.13 3.94
N VAL A 748 18.06 -20.16 3.67
CA VAL A 748 17.40 -20.46 2.40
C VAL A 748 15.98 -20.94 2.69
N GLY A 749 15.01 -20.52 1.88
CA GLY A 749 13.63 -20.96 2.07
C GLY A 749 12.72 -20.67 0.88
N GLN A 750 11.65 -21.45 0.79
CA GLN A 750 10.54 -21.21 -0.13
C GLN A 750 9.37 -20.58 0.64
N TYR A 751 8.70 -19.63 0.01
CA TYR A 751 7.59 -18.86 0.55
C TYR A 751 6.54 -18.71 -0.54
N TYR A 752 5.26 -18.90 -0.24
CA TYR A 752 4.20 -18.70 -1.21
C TYR A 752 3.69 -17.28 -1.10
N ASN A 753 3.52 -16.62 -2.24
CA ASN A 753 2.85 -15.33 -2.27
C ASN A 753 1.35 -15.60 -2.33
N LEU A 754 0.59 -15.04 -1.39
CA LEU A 754 -0.85 -15.23 -1.35
C LEU A 754 -1.54 -14.44 -2.48
N LEU A 755 -2.62 -14.99 -3.02
CA LEU A 755 -3.33 -14.39 -4.15
C LEU A 755 -4.46 -13.46 -3.64
N PRO A 756 -4.55 -12.21 -4.11
CA PRO A 756 -5.69 -11.35 -3.84
C PRO A 756 -7.01 -11.97 -4.32
N SER A 757 -8.09 -11.82 -3.55
CA SER A 757 -9.42 -12.27 -3.99
C SER A 757 -10.09 -11.29 -4.96
N SER A 758 -9.78 -9.98 -4.85
CA SER A 758 -10.18 -8.95 -5.83
C SER A 758 -9.82 -9.30 -7.27
N TYR A 759 -8.68 -9.94 -7.51
CA TYR A 759 -8.24 -10.30 -8.86
C TYR A 759 -9.24 -11.24 -9.55
N LEU A 760 -10.08 -11.95 -8.78
CA LEU A 760 -11.13 -12.85 -9.27
C LEU A 760 -12.35 -12.09 -9.80
N ASP A 761 -12.42 -10.76 -9.68
CA ASP A 761 -13.48 -9.92 -10.26
C ASP A 761 -13.67 -10.18 -11.76
N ASN A 762 -12.58 -10.50 -12.45
CA ASN A 762 -12.54 -10.97 -13.84
C ASN A 762 -13.60 -12.05 -14.19
N GLY A 763 -13.99 -12.89 -13.22
CA GLY A 763 -15.05 -13.89 -13.39
C GLY A 763 -16.46 -13.38 -13.06
N PHE A 764 -16.59 -12.28 -12.32
CA PHE A 764 -17.86 -11.71 -11.85
C PHE A 764 -18.32 -10.50 -12.69
N SER A 765 -17.41 -9.77 -13.34
CA SER A 765 -17.68 -8.56 -14.14
C SER A 765 -17.63 -8.79 -15.67
N ASN A 766 -17.84 -10.03 -16.11
CA ASN A 766 -17.73 -10.46 -17.52
C ASN A 766 -19.10 -10.63 -18.22
N LEU A 767 -19.09 -10.90 -19.54
CA LEU A 767 -20.29 -11.32 -20.29
C LEU A 767 -20.83 -12.63 -19.71
N PRO A 768 -22.16 -12.81 -19.52
CA PRO A 768 -23.27 -11.95 -19.92
C PRO A 768 -23.75 -10.95 -18.85
N PHE A 769 -23.03 -10.81 -17.73
CA PHE A 769 -23.52 -10.10 -16.54
C PHE A 769 -23.27 -8.60 -16.58
N VAL A 770 -22.18 -8.16 -17.21
CA VAL A 770 -21.88 -6.74 -17.45
C VAL A 770 -21.76 -6.48 -18.95
N ASN A 771 -22.53 -5.52 -19.48
CA ASN A 771 -22.45 -5.05 -20.87
C ASN A 771 -22.97 -3.61 -20.98
N SER A 772 -22.66 -2.90 -22.08
CA SER A 772 -23.16 -1.55 -22.37
C SER A 772 -23.98 -1.51 -23.66
N LEU A 773 -25.18 -0.94 -23.57
CA LEU A 773 -26.05 -0.66 -24.71
C LEU A 773 -25.69 0.70 -25.28
N THR A 774 -25.15 0.73 -26.50
CA THR A 774 -24.72 1.94 -27.21
C THR A 774 -25.73 2.30 -28.31
N TYR A 775 -26.07 3.57 -28.39
CA TYR A 775 -26.97 4.15 -29.38
C TYR A 775 -26.15 5.11 -30.24
N THR A 776 -25.88 4.71 -31.49
CA THR A 776 -25.05 5.50 -32.41
C THR A 776 -25.92 6.39 -33.28
N ASN A 777 -25.60 7.68 -33.33
CA ASN A 777 -26.39 8.68 -34.06
C ASN A 777 -26.02 8.69 -35.56
N THR A 778 -27.02 8.87 -36.42
CA THR A 778 -26.85 8.80 -37.89
C THR A 778 -26.41 10.14 -38.47
N ALA A 779 -26.03 10.19 -39.76
CA ALA A 779 -25.65 11.44 -40.43
C ALA A 779 -26.74 12.54 -40.38
N SER A 780 -28.02 12.14 -40.29
CA SER A 780 -29.10 13.01 -39.82
C SER A 780 -29.36 12.68 -38.34
N PRO A 781 -29.09 13.59 -37.39
CA PRO A 781 -29.16 13.27 -35.98
C PRO A 781 -30.61 13.09 -35.51
N SER A 782 -30.92 11.90 -35.00
CA SER A 782 -32.22 11.57 -34.38
C SER A 782 -32.11 11.35 -32.88
N ILE A 783 -30.93 11.01 -32.39
CA ILE A 783 -30.59 11.03 -30.97
C ILE A 783 -30.27 12.48 -30.58
N THR A 784 -30.84 12.94 -29.47
CA THR A 784 -30.53 14.24 -28.87
C THR A 784 -30.42 14.11 -27.36
N MET A 785 -29.85 15.08 -26.65
CA MET A 785 -29.79 15.04 -25.18
C MET A 785 -31.16 15.19 -24.48
N ASN A 786 -32.19 15.64 -25.20
CA ASN A 786 -33.59 15.57 -24.75
C ASN A 786 -34.21 14.18 -24.93
N ALA A 787 -33.58 13.31 -25.73
CA ALA A 787 -34.07 12.02 -26.16
C ALA A 787 -32.91 11.04 -26.44
N PRO A 788 -32.01 10.78 -25.46
CA PRO A 788 -30.71 10.14 -25.72
C PRO A 788 -30.79 8.66 -26.06
N PHE A 789 -31.91 7.98 -25.77
CA PHE A 789 -32.04 6.52 -25.90
C PHE A 789 -33.18 6.09 -26.84
N VAL A 790 -33.62 6.97 -27.76
CA VAL A 790 -34.77 6.72 -28.66
C VAL A 790 -34.44 5.93 -29.94
N ALA A 791 -33.16 5.72 -30.24
CA ALA A 791 -32.73 4.87 -31.35
C ALA A 791 -32.78 3.39 -30.97
N THR A 792 -32.61 2.49 -31.94
CA THR A 792 -32.39 1.07 -31.65
C THR A 792 -31.06 0.90 -30.90
N ALA A 793 -31.11 0.35 -29.69
CA ALA A 793 -29.92 0.02 -28.92
C ALA A 793 -29.05 -1.01 -29.68
N SER A 794 -27.74 -0.84 -29.67
CA SER A 794 -26.77 -1.78 -30.21
C SER A 794 -25.74 -2.15 -29.14
N VAL A 795 -25.44 -3.43 -29.02
CA VAL A 795 -24.23 -3.89 -28.32
C VAL A 795 -23.00 -3.67 -29.21
N PRO A 796 -21.78 -3.65 -28.65
CA PRO A 796 -20.57 -3.71 -29.43
C PRO A 796 -20.58 -4.94 -30.36
N ALA A 797 -20.40 -4.72 -31.67
CA ALA A 797 -20.42 -5.80 -32.66
C ALA A 797 -19.29 -6.83 -32.46
N ASN A 798 -18.18 -6.39 -31.87
CA ASN A 798 -17.06 -7.23 -31.46
C ASN A 798 -16.78 -6.97 -29.97
N PRO A 799 -17.51 -7.61 -29.03
CA PRO A 799 -17.35 -7.33 -27.61
C PRO A 799 -16.04 -7.92 -27.07
N SER A 800 -15.50 -7.31 -26.03
CA SER A 800 -14.40 -7.88 -25.25
C SER A 800 -14.93 -8.91 -24.25
N THR A 801 -14.11 -9.88 -23.86
CA THR A 801 -14.42 -10.82 -22.78
C THR A 801 -13.13 -11.28 -22.09
N ILE A 802 -13.25 -11.92 -20.93
CA ILE A 802 -12.12 -12.34 -20.11
C ILE A 802 -12.07 -13.87 -20.07
N ALA A 803 -10.92 -14.44 -20.44
CA ALA A 803 -10.49 -15.78 -20.12
C ALA A 803 -9.66 -15.75 -18.82
N GLN A 804 -9.43 -16.91 -18.21
CA GLN A 804 -8.57 -16.98 -17.03
C GLN A 804 -7.75 -18.28 -17.02
N HIS A 805 -6.45 -18.15 -16.78
CA HIS A 805 -5.53 -19.25 -16.61
C HIS A 805 -5.81 -20.01 -15.31
N LYS A 806 -5.44 -21.30 -15.27
CA LYS A 806 -5.56 -22.14 -14.07
C LYS A 806 -4.84 -21.53 -12.87
N THR A 807 -5.50 -21.55 -11.72
CA THR A 807 -5.01 -20.99 -10.46
C THR A 807 -3.72 -21.68 -10.02
N ILE A 808 -2.62 -20.93 -10.01
CA ILE A 808 -1.31 -21.37 -9.52
C ILE A 808 -0.83 -20.33 -8.50
N THR A 809 -0.45 -20.77 -7.31
CA THR A 809 0.11 -19.87 -6.29
C THR A 809 1.53 -19.48 -6.70
N PRO A 810 1.85 -18.17 -6.84
CA PRO A 810 3.23 -17.73 -7.04
C PRO A 810 4.08 -18.09 -5.83
N TYR A 811 5.39 -18.26 -6.02
CA TYR A 811 6.29 -18.48 -4.89
C TYR A 811 7.63 -17.77 -5.07
N THR A 812 8.25 -17.50 -3.93
CA THR A 812 9.50 -16.80 -3.76
C THR A 812 10.53 -17.75 -3.13
N GLU A 813 11.64 -17.96 -3.82
CA GLU A 813 12.86 -18.56 -3.29
C GLU A 813 13.73 -17.43 -2.72
N GLN A 814 14.04 -17.47 -1.43
CA GLN A 814 14.98 -16.52 -0.78
C GLN A 814 16.25 -17.24 -0.33
N TYR A 815 17.39 -16.54 -0.40
CA TYR A 815 18.66 -17.00 0.16
C TYR A 815 19.53 -15.83 0.62
N ASN A 816 20.18 -15.97 1.78
CA ASN A 816 21.11 -14.97 2.30
C ASN A 816 22.32 -15.60 2.98
N LEU A 817 23.43 -14.84 3.00
CA LEU A 817 24.64 -15.12 3.79
C LEU A 817 25.22 -13.79 4.28
N ALA A 818 25.37 -13.65 5.59
CA ALA A 818 25.89 -12.45 6.24
C ALA A 818 26.99 -12.75 7.26
N ILE A 819 27.91 -11.80 7.40
CA ILE A 819 28.86 -11.73 8.51
C ILE A 819 28.55 -10.48 9.35
N GLU A 820 28.50 -10.67 10.67
CA GLU A 820 28.31 -9.62 11.67
C GLU A 820 29.54 -9.51 12.57
N GLN A 821 29.96 -8.27 12.84
CA GLN A 821 31.09 -7.95 13.72
C GLN A 821 30.65 -6.89 14.75
N GLN A 822 30.68 -7.25 16.03
CA GLN A 822 30.50 -6.27 17.12
C GLN A 822 31.82 -5.49 17.29
N LEU A 823 31.74 -4.17 17.24
CA LEU A 823 32.84 -3.23 17.42
C LEU A 823 32.73 -2.51 18.79
N PRO A 824 33.82 -1.89 19.30
CA PRO A 824 33.79 -1.19 20.58
C PRO A 824 32.76 -0.05 20.62
N GLY A 825 32.11 0.15 21.77
CA GLY A 825 31.17 1.26 21.98
C GLY A 825 29.71 0.98 21.60
N ALA A 826 29.31 -0.30 21.56
CA ALA A 826 27.99 -0.77 21.11
C ALA A 826 27.67 -0.40 19.66
N VAL A 827 28.64 -0.66 18.76
CA VAL A 827 28.51 -0.57 17.31
C VAL A 827 28.48 -2.00 16.75
N ASP A 828 27.63 -2.27 15.77
CA ASP A 828 27.66 -3.48 14.94
C ASP A 828 27.87 -3.12 13.47
N LEU A 829 28.53 -4.03 12.75
CA LEU A 829 28.78 -3.96 11.31
C LEU A 829 28.33 -5.28 10.68
N ARG A 830 27.38 -5.20 9.75
CA ARG A 830 26.85 -6.32 8.97
C ARG A 830 27.26 -6.17 7.51
N ILE A 831 27.83 -7.22 6.91
CA ILE A 831 28.03 -7.32 5.47
C ILE A 831 27.28 -8.58 4.99
N GLY A 832 26.30 -8.41 4.11
CA GLY A 832 25.41 -9.47 3.66
C GLY A 832 25.30 -9.56 2.14
N TYR A 833 25.24 -10.78 1.63
CA TYR A 833 24.73 -11.10 0.30
C TYR A 833 23.30 -11.62 0.44
N VAL A 834 22.38 -11.04 -0.33
CA VAL A 834 20.96 -11.38 -0.37
C VAL A 834 20.57 -11.67 -1.81
N GLY A 835 19.82 -12.74 -2.04
CA GLY A 835 19.27 -13.05 -3.35
C GLY A 835 17.86 -13.63 -3.25
N GLN A 836 17.04 -13.31 -4.24
CA GLN A 836 15.66 -13.73 -4.32
C GLN A 836 15.29 -14.07 -5.76
N ARG A 837 14.43 -15.07 -5.93
CA ARG A 837 13.87 -15.48 -7.21
C ARG A 837 12.39 -15.75 -7.03
N THR A 838 11.53 -14.98 -7.68
CA THR A 838 10.08 -15.16 -7.60
C THR A 838 9.56 -15.72 -8.93
N ILE A 839 8.67 -16.71 -8.84
CA ILE A 839 8.32 -17.66 -9.91
C ILE A 839 6.81 -17.85 -9.94
N HIS A 840 6.25 -18.09 -11.14
CA HIS A 840 4.81 -18.22 -11.38
C HIS A 840 4.02 -16.99 -10.91
N GLN A 841 4.62 -15.79 -11.00
CA GLN A 841 3.88 -14.56 -10.76
C GLN A 841 2.81 -14.42 -11.84
N ASN A 842 1.61 -14.08 -11.40
CA ASN A 842 0.52 -13.84 -12.33
C ASN A 842 0.68 -12.49 -13.04
N ASN A 843 0.01 -12.37 -14.18
CA ASN A 843 0.02 -11.21 -15.06
C ASN A 843 -0.83 -10.01 -14.61
N HIS A 844 -1.45 -10.04 -13.43
CA HIS A 844 -2.41 -9.04 -12.97
C HIS A 844 -1.78 -8.06 -11.96
N GLY A 845 -2.22 -6.79 -11.97
CA GLY A 845 -1.96 -5.80 -10.90
C GLY A 845 -0.57 -5.17 -10.75
N GLY A 846 0.43 -5.51 -11.58
CA GLY A 846 1.82 -5.01 -11.45
C GLY A 846 2.22 -3.87 -12.42
N PRO A 847 3.25 -3.06 -12.09
CA PRO A 847 3.84 -2.10 -13.04
C PRO A 847 4.37 -2.81 -14.28
N GLY A 848 3.95 -2.37 -15.46
CA GLY A 848 4.34 -2.97 -16.75
C GLY A 848 3.50 -4.18 -17.18
N ASN A 849 2.55 -4.63 -16.36
CA ASN A 849 1.65 -5.72 -16.72
C ASN A 849 0.68 -5.30 -17.84
N THR A 850 0.98 -5.70 -19.08
CA THR A 850 -0.06 -5.87 -20.11
C THR A 850 -0.58 -7.30 -20.00
N GLU A 851 -1.86 -7.46 -19.62
CA GLU A 851 -2.51 -8.77 -19.65
C GLU A 851 -2.55 -9.29 -21.10
N PRO A 852 -2.17 -10.55 -21.39
CA PRO A 852 -2.18 -11.09 -22.74
C PRO A 852 -3.59 -11.10 -23.34
N ASP A 853 -3.74 -10.48 -24.49
CA ASP A 853 -4.92 -10.64 -25.35
C ASP A 853 -4.71 -11.90 -26.20
N ILE A 854 -5.27 -13.04 -25.78
CA ILE A 854 -5.15 -14.32 -26.51
C ILE A 854 -5.95 -14.33 -27.83
N ASN A 855 -6.74 -13.28 -28.09
CA ASN A 855 -7.37 -13.05 -29.38
C ASN A 855 -6.64 -12.02 -30.25
N TYR A 856 -5.50 -11.50 -29.79
CA TYR A 856 -4.73 -10.48 -30.49
C TYR A 856 -4.23 -11.01 -31.84
N SER A 857 -4.35 -10.18 -32.88
CA SER A 857 -3.84 -10.52 -34.20
C SER A 857 -2.45 -9.92 -34.43
N ALA A 858 -1.55 -10.67 -35.05
CA ALA A 858 -0.25 -10.13 -35.48
C ALA A 858 -0.45 -8.85 -36.32
N PRO A 859 0.40 -7.81 -36.16
CA PRO A 859 0.32 -6.59 -36.95
C PRO A 859 0.35 -6.88 -38.46
N GLY A 860 -0.52 -6.19 -39.21
CA GLY A 860 -0.66 -6.42 -40.65
C GLY A 860 -1.67 -5.48 -41.30
N PRO A 861 -1.71 -5.43 -42.65
CA PRO A 861 -2.33 -4.34 -43.43
C PRO A 861 -3.86 -4.40 -43.57
N THR A 862 -4.54 -5.39 -42.98
CA THR A 862 -6.00 -5.44 -42.91
C THR A 862 -6.51 -4.87 -41.58
N THR A 863 -7.82 -4.79 -41.37
CA THR A 863 -8.36 -4.47 -40.03
C THR A 863 -7.97 -5.56 -39.04
N GLU A 864 -7.60 -5.19 -37.82
CA GLU A 864 -7.22 -6.15 -36.76
C GLU A 864 -8.28 -7.24 -36.55
N GLN A 865 -9.55 -6.84 -36.39
CA GLN A 865 -10.68 -7.74 -36.19
C GLN A 865 -10.74 -8.87 -37.24
N SER A 866 -10.42 -8.59 -38.52
CA SER A 866 -10.44 -9.59 -39.59
C SER A 866 -9.41 -10.71 -39.44
N ARG A 867 -8.42 -10.54 -38.54
CA ARG A 867 -7.33 -11.48 -38.27
C ARG A 867 -7.37 -12.10 -36.86
N ARG A 868 -8.32 -11.70 -36.00
CA ARG A 868 -8.43 -12.21 -34.63
C ARG A 868 -8.87 -13.69 -34.63
N PRO A 869 -8.19 -14.63 -33.92
CA PRO A 869 -8.48 -16.06 -33.98
C PRO A 869 -9.91 -16.48 -33.60
N PHE A 870 -10.51 -15.79 -32.63
CA PHE A 870 -11.85 -16.04 -32.09
C PHE A 870 -12.79 -14.90 -32.48
N GLN A 871 -13.69 -15.16 -33.42
CA GLN A 871 -14.79 -14.25 -33.78
C GLN A 871 -16.02 -14.58 -32.94
N PRO A 872 -16.91 -13.61 -32.63
CA PRO A 872 -16.85 -12.19 -33.03
C PRO A 872 -16.04 -11.30 -32.07
N PHE A 873 -15.42 -11.86 -31.03
CA PHE A 873 -14.80 -11.08 -29.95
C PHE A 873 -13.72 -10.12 -30.45
N SER A 874 -13.58 -8.97 -29.79
CA SER A 874 -12.42 -8.08 -29.96
C SER A 874 -11.29 -8.59 -29.08
N THR A 875 -10.99 -7.96 -27.94
CA THR A 875 -10.00 -8.51 -27.00
C THR A 875 -10.54 -9.73 -26.27
N ILE A 876 -9.69 -10.73 -26.05
CA ILE A 876 -9.92 -11.76 -25.04
C ILE A 876 -8.72 -11.73 -24.10
N THR A 877 -8.87 -11.02 -22.99
CA THR A 877 -7.86 -10.92 -21.94
C THR A 877 -7.73 -12.26 -21.23
N ASP A 878 -6.55 -12.86 -21.14
CA ASP A 878 -6.33 -14.06 -20.32
C ASP A 878 -5.76 -13.67 -18.96
N ALA A 879 -6.61 -13.58 -17.95
CA ALA A 879 -6.24 -13.18 -16.60
C ALA A 879 -5.49 -14.30 -15.85
N PHE A 880 -4.68 -13.92 -14.87
CA PHE A 880 -3.90 -14.80 -13.99
C PHE A 880 -2.78 -15.66 -14.63
N ASP A 881 -2.43 -15.46 -15.90
CA ASP A 881 -1.37 -16.26 -16.56
C ASP A 881 -0.03 -16.16 -15.78
N PRO A 882 0.53 -17.27 -15.26
CA PRO A 882 1.68 -17.27 -14.34
C PRO A 882 3.03 -17.15 -15.06
N ILE A 883 3.08 -16.30 -16.08
CA ILE A 883 4.21 -16.13 -17.00
C ILE A 883 5.40 -15.39 -16.39
N TYR A 884 5.17 -14.68 -15.29
CA TYR A 884 6.11 -13.71 -14.77
C TYR A 884 7.06 -14.30 -13.74
N HIS A 885 8.33 -13.93 -13.88
CA HIS A 885 9.40 -14.30 -12.96
C HIS A 885 10.48 -13.23 -12.90
N THR A 886 11.12 -13.15 -11.74
CA THR A 886 12.19 -12.20 -11.42
C THR A 886 13.36 -12.91 -10.75
N THR A 887 14.55 -12.34 -10.84
CA THR A 887 15.72 -12.77 -10.09
C THR A 887 16.54 -11.55 -9.70
N GLY A 888 16.64 -11.31 -8.40
CA GLY A 888 17.35 -10.20 -7.80
C GLY A 888 18.51 -10.67 -6.93
N ASN A 889 19.62 -9.96 -6.97
CA ASN A 889 20.78 -10.18 -6.10
C ASN A 889 21.28 -8.83 -5.58
N SER A 890 21.71 -8.80 -4.32
CA SER A 890 22.08 -7.57 -3.62
C SER A 890 23.21 -7.78 -2.62
N LEU A 891 24.16 -6.85 -2.63
CA LEU A 891 25.07 -6.59 -1.52
C LEU A 891 24.38 -5.59 -0.57
N GLN A 892 24.39 -5.88 0.72
CA GLN A 892 23.93 -5.00 1.78
C GLN A 892 25.05 -4.78 2.81
N VAL A 893 25.27 -3.54 3.21
CA VAL A 893 26.25 -3.17 4.25
C VAL A 893 25.57 -2.25 5.26
N GLY A 894 25.35 -2.79 6.47
CA GLY A 894 24.73 -2.08 7.58
C GLY A 894 25.75 -1.74 8.66
N LEU A 895 25.71 -0.50 9.15
CA LEU A 895 26.46 -0.03 10.32
C LEU A 895 25.46 0.61 11.29
N HIS A 896 25.23 -0.05 12.42
CA HIS A 896 24.30 0.42 13.44
C HIS A 896 25.01 0.66 14.77
N LYS A 897 24.52 1.64 15.53
CA LYS A 897 24.98 1.98 16.87
C LYS A 897 23.80 2.42 17.73
N GLN A 898 23.51 1.63 18.76
CA GLN A 898 22.52 1.95 19.79
C GLN A 898 22.80 3.31 20.46
N TYR A 899 21.73 4.00 20.87
CA TYR A 899 21.81 5.32 21.50
C TYR A 899 22.55 5.28 22.85
N ARG A 900 23.83 5.64 22.82
CA ARG A 900 24.74 5.52 23.98
C ARG A 900 25.72 6.67 24.02
N HIS A 901 25.88 7.25 25.20
CA HIS A 901 26.62 8.50 25.46
C HIS A 901 26.11 9.72 24.66
N GLY A 902 24.83 9.71 24.27
CA GLY A 902 24.21 10.80 23.52
C GLY A 902 24.42 10.75 22.01
N PHE A 903 24.76 9.59 21.44
CA PHE A 903 24.87 9.41 19.98
C PHE A 903 24.31 8.07 19.53
N MET A 904 23.51 8.06 18.47
CA MET A 904 23.13 6.90 17.66
C MET A 904 23.36 7.17 16.18
N ILE A 905 23.59 6.11 15.41
CA ILE A 905 23.60 6.14 13.94
C ILE A 905 23.12 4.78 13.43
N ASN A 906 22.31 4.80 12.37
CA ASN A 906 22.01 3.66 11.53
C ASN A 906 22.34 4.05 10.08
N ALA A 907 23.20 3.30 9.42
CA ALA A 907 23.58 3.54 8.03
C ALA A 907 23.47 2.22 7.25
N GLU A 908 22.62 2.20 6.23
CA GLU A 908 22.37 1.03 5.40
C GLU A 908 22.67 1.38 3.94
N TYR A 909 23.69 0.72 3.37
CA TYR A 909 24.03 0.80 1.96
C TYR A 909 23.57 -0.46 1.23
N GLN A 910 22.89 -0.27 0.11
CA GLN A 910 22.49 -1.36 -0.78
C GLN A 910 23.10 -1.14 -2.18
N TRP A 911 23.70 -2.20 -2.73
CA TRP A 911 23.89 -2.35 -4.17
C TRP A 911 23.07 -3.54 -4.64
N ILE A 912 22.19 -3.33 -5.62
CA ILE A 912 21.20 -4.31 -6.08
C ILE A 912 21.17 -4.38 -7.60
N ARG A 913 20.87 -5.57 -8.12
CA ARG A 913 20.44 -5.78 -9.51
C ARG A 913 19.32 -6.80 -9.55
N VAL A 914 18.21 -6.42 -10.19
CA VAL A 914 17.06 -7.29 -10.45
C VAL A 914 16.81 -7.36 -11.95
N LEU A 915 16.59 -8.57 -12.44
CA LEU A 915 16.22 -8.84 -13.83
C LEU A 915 14.95 -9.69 -13.86
N GLY A 916 14.08 -9.49 -14.85
CA GLY A 916 12.87 -10.28 -15.00
C GLY A 916 12.23 -10.13 -16.38
N VAL A 917 11.11 -10.85 -16.57
CA VAL A 917 10.46 -11.07 -17.86
C VAL A 917 9.10 -10.36 -17.92
N GLU A 918 9.04 -9.24 -18.62
CA GLU A 918 7.85 -8.41 -18.85
C GLU A 918 7.13 -8.75 -20.17
N ASN A 919 5.91 -8.23 -20.36
CA ASN A 919 5.12 -8.31 -21.60
C ASN A 919 4.67 -6.88 -21.99
N HIS A 920 5.39 -6.24 -22.91
CA HIS A 920 5.33 -4.78 -23.09
C HIS A 920 5.09 -4.28 -24.52
N GLN A 921 5.31 -5.09 -25.56
CA GLN A 921 5.15 -4.68 -26.96
C GLN A 921 4.19 -5.57 -27.74
N ALA A 922 4.25 -6.88 -27.52
CA ALA A 922 3.61 -7.90 -28.33
C ALA A 922 2.78 -8.81 -27.41
N PRO A 923 1.48 -8.52 -27.17
CA PRO A 923 0.69 -9.16 -26.11
C PRO A 923 0.64 -10.70 -26.14
N THR A 924 0.91 -11.33 -27.28
CA THR A 924 0.95 -12.79 -27.48
C THR A 924 2.33 -13.42 -27.31
N ALA A 925 3.40 -12.61 -27.24
CA ALA A 925 4.77 -13.05 -27.14
C ALA A 925 5.23 -12.97 -25.68
N ILE A 926 4.81 -13.96 -24.89
CA ILE A 926 5.19 -14.13 -23.49
C ILE A 926 6.71 -13.94 -23.32
N GLY A 927 7.10 -12.86 -22.65
CA GLY A 927 8.50 -12.52 -22.41
C GLY A 927 9.23 -11.81 -23.55
N ASP A 928 8.52 -10.99 -24.33
CA ASP A 928 9.12 -10.06 -25.31
C ASP A 928 10.13 -9.05 -24.72
N SER A 929 10.18 -8.96 -23.39
CA SER A 929 10.93 -7.98 -22.64
C SER A 929 11.68 -8.65 -21.50
N TYR A 930 13.00 -8.71 -21.62
CA TYR A 930 13.89 -9.08 -20.52
C TYR A 930 14.88 -7.95 -20.27
N GLY A 931 14.97 -7.49 -19.03
CA GLY A 931 15.80 -6.34 -18.66
C GLY A 931 15.81 -6.05 -17.17
N ASN A 932 16.20 -4.83 -16.81
CA ASN A 932 16.04 -4.33 -15.44
C ASN A 932 14.55 -4.21 -15.12
N ILE A 933 14.14 -4.48 -13.88
CA ILE A 933 12.79 -4.16 -13.43
C ILE A 933 12.71 -2.66 -13.12
N SER A 934 11.63 -2.00 -13.57
CA SER A 934 11.36 -0.58 -13.32
C SER A 934 11.24 -0.26 -11.82
N ASN A 935 11.31 1.02 -11.47
CA ASN A 935 11.31 1.58 -10.11
C ASN A 935 12.48 1.16 -9.18
N ILE A 936 13.12 0.00 -9.39
CA ILE A 936 14.25 -0.47 -8.58
C ILE A 936 15.48 0.38 -8.84
N THR A 937 16.04 0.95 -7.77
CA THR A 937 17.21 1.83 -7.85
C THR A 937 18.48 1.04 -7.51
N PRO A 938 19.45 0.90 -8.45
CA PRO A 938 20.61 0.02 -8.27
C PRO A 938 21.48 0.28 -7.06
N GLN A 939 21.60 1.53 -6.59
CA GLN A 939 22.34 1.86 -5.38
C GLN A 939 21.53 2.81 -4.51
N THR A 940 21.37 2.48 -3.24
CA THR A 940 20.78 3.34 -2.21
C THR A 940 21.70 3.40 -0.98
N LEU A 941 21.69 4.54 -0.30
CA LEU A 941 22.33 4.76 0.99
C LEU A 941 21.38 5.60 1.84
N GLU A 942 20.86 5.00 2.90
CA GLU A 942 20.01 5.66 3.88
C GLU A 942 20.76 5.74 5.22
N VAL A 943 20.84 6.94 5.80
CA VAL A 943 21.57 7.19 7.04
C VAL A 943 20.72 8.01 8.00
N SER A 944 20.27 7.41 9.11
CA SER A 944 19.63 8.12 10.21
C SER A 944 20.58 8.27 11.40
N TYR A 945 20.50 9.40 12.11
CA TYR A 945 21.38 9.71 13.23
C TYR A 945 20.71 10.64 14.24
N ALA A 946 21.11 10.53 15.52
CA ALA A 946 20.76 11.51 16.55
C ALA A 946 21.93 11.76 17.49
N TYR A 947 22.19 13.03 17.80
CA TYR A 947 23.29 13.50 18.63
C TYR A 947 22.82 14.56 19.65
N ALA A 948 22.89 14.21 20.94
CA ALA A 948 22.66 15.15 22.04
C ALA A 948 23.86 16.08 22.16
N LEU A 949 23.64 17.38 21.92
CA LEU A 949 24.70 18.37 21.92
C LEU A 949 25.33 18.47 23.32
N PRO A 950 26.67 18.51 23.45
CA PRO A 950 27.35 18.32 24.73
C PRO A 950 27.43 19.63 25.55
N PHE A 951 26.31 20.36 25.62
CA PHE A 951 26.18 21.66 26.29
C PHE A 951 25.53 21.53 27.67
N GLY A 952 25.99 22.34 28.63
CA GLY A 952 25.35 22.50 29.95
C GLY A 952 26.02 21.72 31.08
N GLN A 953 25.41 21.75 32.26
CA GLN A 953 26.00 21.25 33.50
C GLN A 953 26.40 19.77 33.41
N GLY A 954 27.65 19.46 33.74
CA GLY A 954 28.20 18.10 33.65
C GLY A 954 28.46 17.58 32.22
N LYS A 955 28.33 18.44 31.19
CA LYS A 955 28.72 18.13 29.80
C LYS A 955 30.06 18.76 29.43
N MET A 956 30.61 18.35 28.28
CA MET A 956 31.93 18.78 27.79
C MET A 956 32.04 20.30 27.60
N LEU A 957 30.98 20.94 27.09
CA LEU A 957 30.93 22.37 26.81
C LEU A 957 29.97 23.05 27.79
N PHE A 958 30.40 24.17 28.36
CA PHE A 958 29.68 24.88 29.42
C PHE A 958 29.34 24.03 30.67
N GLY A 959 30.17 23.02 30.98
CA GLY A 959 30.00 22.07 32.10
C GLY A 959 29.78 22.66 33.50
N ARG A 960 30.09 23.96 33.69
CA ARG A 960 29.90 24.74 34.93
C ARG A 960 28.67 25.66 34.93
N ALA A 961 27.85 25.66 33.87
CA ALA A 961 26.64 26.46 33.83
C ALA A 961 25.64 25.98 34.90
N THR A 962 24.93 26.91 35.54
CA THR A 962 23.92 26.64 36.57
C THR A 962 22.67 27.50 36.34
N GLY A 963 21.63 27.30 37.16
CA GLY A 963 20.43 28.14 37.17
C GLY A 963 19.72 28.23 35.80
N PHE A 964 19.26 29.43 35.45
CA PHE A 964 18.56 29.68 34.19
C PHE A 964 19.44 29.41 32.95
N THR A 965 20.71 29.81 32.99
CA THR A 965 21.66 29.59 31.89
C THR A 965 21.80 28.10 31.56
N ASN A 966 21.87 27.23 32.58
CA ASN A 966 21.87 25.77 32.37
C ASN A 966 20.56 25.28 31.73
N LYS A 967 19.40 25.76 32.20
CA LYS A 967 18.09 25.38 31.61
C LYS A 967 17.98 25.77 30.13
N LEU A 968 18.60 26.88 29.72
CA LEU A 968 18.60 27.35 28.33
C LEU A 968 19.52 26.51 27.43
N ILE A 969 20.73 26.17 27.88
CA ILE A 969 21.76 25.52 27.03
C ILE A 969 21.84 23.99 27.16
N ASN A 970 21.27 23.37 28.18
CA ASN A 970 21.27 21.91 28.34
C ASN A 970 20.09 21.25 27.59
N GLY A 971 20.27 20.00 27.15
CA GLY A 971 19.21 19.19 26.56
C GLY A 971 18.88 19.49 25.09
N TRP A 972 19.77 20.19 24.37
CA TRP A 972 19.65 20.30 22.91
C TRP A 972 20.07 18.99 22.23
N GLN A 973 19.36 18.59 21.18
CA GLN A 973 19.67 17.41 20.36
C GLN A 973 19.44 17.73 18.89
N LEU A 974 20.31 17.21 18.02
CA LEU A 974 20.19 17.27 16.57
C LEU A 974 19.97 15.85 16.05
N ALA A 975 18.97 15.64 15.19
CA ALA A 975 18.79 14.37 14.48
C ALA A 975 18.54 14.61 12.99
N GLY A 976 18.61 13.55 12.18
CA GLY A 976 18.37 13.64 10.75
C GLY A 976 18.32 12.30 10.02
N ILE A 977 17.83 12.37 8.78
CA ILE A 977 17.97 11.35 7.73
C ILE A 977 18.79 11.97 6.58
N SER A 978 19.66 11.19 5.97
CA SER A 978 20.31 11.53 4.70
C SER A 978 20.15 10.37 3.72
N SER A 979 19.57 10.67 2.56
CA SER A 979 19.09 9.69 1.58
C SER A 979 19.75 9.93 0.23
N PHE A 980 20.46 8.93 -0.29
CA PHE A 980 21.19 9.02 -1.57
C PHE A 980 20.86 7.83 -2.44
N GLN A 981 20.45 8.08 -3.68
CA GLN A 981 20.07 7.00 -4.60
C GLN A 981 20.59 7.26 -6.03
N SER A 982 20.90 6.18 -6.75
CA SER A 982 21.18 6.26 -8.20
C SER A 982 19.92 6.64 -8.99
N GLY A 983 20.03 6.83 -10.31
CA GLY A 983 18.84 6.97 -11.14
C GLY A 983 18.06 5.67 -11.23
N GLN A 984 16.73 5.75 -11.29
CA GLN A 984 15.85 4.67 -11.72
C GLN A 984 16.03 4.38 -13.21
N PRO A 985 15.79 3.15 -13.68
CA PRO A 985 15.81 2.82 -15.09
C PRO A 985 14.53 3.31 -15.80
N PHE A 986 14.57 3.47 -17.13
CA PHE A 986 13.37 3.72 -17.94
C PHE A 986 13.53 3.31 -19.42
N SER A 987 12.39 3.02 -20.05
CA SER A 987 12.25 2.67 -21.46
C SER A 987 11.89 3.87 -22.35
N VAL A 988 12.26 3.81 -23.63
CA VAL A 988 11.81 4.79 -24.65
C VAL A 988 10.60 4.23 -25.38
N THR A 989 9.48 4.95 -25.32
CA THR A 989 8.17 4.49 -25.79
C THR A 989 7.78 5.15 -27.12
N TYR A 990 6.90 4.45 -27.85
CA TYR A 990 6.34 4.88 -29.12
C TYR A 990 4.88 4.44 -29.23
N THR A 991 3.98 5.42 -29.29
CA THR A 991 2.57 5.24 -29.65
C THR A 991 2.37 5.85 -31.04
N ALA A 992 1.83 5.09 -31.98
CA ALA A 992 1.91 5.44 -33.39
C ALA A 992 0.73 6.28 -33.92
N PRO A 993 0.98 7.42 -34.58
CA PRO A 993 0.09 7.94 -35.60
C PRO A 993 0.25 7.07 -36.87
N GLY A 994 -0.67 6.13 -37.07
CA GLY A 994 -0.83 5.41 -38.36
C GLY A 994 0.04 4.17 -38.60
N SER A 995 1.07 3.87 -37.79
CA SER A 995 1.63 2.50 -37.77
C SER A 995 0.66 1.58 -37.03
N GLN A 996 0.20 0.52 -37.69
CA GLN A 996 -0.92 -0.30 -37.22
C GLN A 996 -0.46 -1.44 -36.29
N THR A 997 0.35 -1.11 -35.28
CA THR A 997 0.52 -1.92 -34.07
C THR A 997 -0.71 -1.72 -33.19
N TYR A 998 -1.85 -2.25 -33.63
CA TYR A 998 -3.12 -2.18 -32.92
C TYR A 998 -2.96 -2.60 -31.45
N GLY A 999 -3.66 -1.93 -30.52
CA GLY A 999 -3.68 -2.23 -29.09
C GLY A 999 -2.37 -1.97 -28.29
N ALA A 1000 -1.20 -1.92 -28.94
CA ALA A 1000 0.10 -1.99 -28.26
C ALA A 1000 0.85 -0.65 -28.22
N ASN A 1001 1.25 -0.22 -27.02
CA ASN A 1001 2.23 0.85 -26.81
C ASN A 1001 3.65 0.26 -26.91
N GLY A 1002 4.32 0.46 -28.05
CA GLY A 1002 5.63 -0.15 -28.29
C GLY A 1002 6.80 0.53 -27.58
N ARG A 1003 7.93 -0.19 -27.45
CA ARG A 1003 9.26 0.43 -27.36
C ARG A 1003 9.64 1.02 -28.72
N ALA A 1004 10.54 1.99 -28.71
CA ALA A 1004 11.16 2.55 -29.91
C ALA A 1004 12.14 1.58 -30.58
N ASP A 1005 12.56 1.89 -31.82
CA ASP A 1005 13.72 1.28 -32.45
C ASP A 1005 15.02 1.93 -31.95
N ARG A 1006 16.08 1.12 -31.82
CA ARG A 1006 17.42 1.55 -31.41
C ARG A 1006 18.29 1.84 -32.63
N VAL A 1007 18.69 3.10 -32.82
CA VAL A 1007 19.57 3.49 -33.93
C VAL A 1007 21.01 3.00 -33.66
N ALA A 1008 21.46 2.02 -34.43
CA ALA A 1008 22.79 1.43 -34.29
C ALA A 1008 23.93 2.47 -34.44
N GLY A 1009 25.00 2.31 -33.67
CA GLY A 1009 26.17 3.20 -33.68
C GLY A 1009 25.98 4.56 -33.00
N VAL A 1010 24.74 5.06 -32.85
CA VAL A 1010 24.47 6.36 -32.21
C VAL A 1010 24.53 6.24 -30.68
N PRO A 1011 25.30 7.07 -29.94
CA PRO A 1011 25.38 7.01 -28.47
C PRO A 1011 24.04 7.27 -27.77
N LEU A 1012 23.73 6.51 -26.71
CA LEU A 1012 22.50 6.64 -25.91
C LEU A 1012 22.36 8.00 -25.20
N TYR A 1013 23.49 8.60 -24.81
CA TYR A 1013 23.53 9.87 -24.08
C TYR A 1013 24.37 10.89 -24.86
N PRO A 1014 24.06 12.20 -24.77
CA PRO A 1014 24.97 13.24 -25.22
C PRO A 1014 26.25 13.25 -24.36
N ALA A 1015 27.33 13.84 -24.88
CA ALA A 1015 28.60 13.98 -24.14
C ALA A 1015 28.45 14.76 -22.82
N ASN A 1016 27.53 15.74 -22.80
CA ASN A 1016 27.12 16.46 -21.59
C ASN A 1016 25.59 16.31 -21.46
N LYS A 1017 25.11 15.65 -20.39
CA LYS A 1017 23.68 15.58 -20.08
C LYS A 1017 23.18 16.93 -19.58
N THR A 1018 21.99 17.34 -20.01
CA THR A 1018 21.34 18.57 -19.54
C THR A 1018 19.85 18.32 -19.26
N LYS A 1019 19.16 19.26 -18.59
CA LYS A 1019 17.70 19.16 -18.38
C LYS A 1019 16.89 19.17 -19.69
N THR A 1020 17.41 19.76 -20.76
CA THR A 1020 16.77 19.81 -22.08
C THR A 1020 17.22 18.68 -23.01
N GLN A 1021 18.21 17.87 -22.60
CA GLN A 1021 18.72 16.73 -23.34
C GLN A 1021 19.40 15.75 -22.36
N TRP A 1022 18.61 14.93 -21.67
CA TRP A 1022 19.12 13.98 -20.68
C TRP A 1022 19.72 12.73 -21.34
N PHE A 1023 19.03 12.21 -22.36
CA PHE A 1023 19.50 11.20 -23.29
C PHE A 1023 19.54 11.79 -24.70
N ASN A 1024 20.08 11.04 -25.67
CA ASN A 1024 20.20 11.49 -27.05
C ASN A 1024 18.94 11.11 -27.86
N PRO A 1025 18.13 12.07 -28.35
CA PRO A 1025 16.94 11.75 -29.14
C PRO A 1025 17.24 10.91 -30.39
N ALA A 1026 18.35 11.21 -31.08
CA ALA A 1026 18.77 10.53 -32.31
C ALA A 1026 19.27 9.08 -32.07
N ALA A 1027 19.37 8.63 -30.82
CA ALA A 1027 19.67 7.25 -30.49
C ALA A 1027 18.47 6.29 -30.71
N PHE A 1028 17.28 6.86 -30.95
CA PHE A 1028 16.02 6.14 -31.08
C PHE A 1028 15.22 6.59 -32.30
N ALA A 1029 14.36 5.72 -32.81
CA ALA A 1029 13.49 5.99 -33.96
C ALA A 1029 12.09 5.38 -33.76
N ALA A 1030 11.12 5.86 -34.54
CA ALA A 1030 9.84 5.18 -34.71
C ALA A 1030 10.07 3.84 -35.44
N PRO A 1031 9.56 2.70 -34.93
CA PRO A 1031 9.59 1.42 -35.63
C PRO A 1031 8.87 1.48 -36.98
N ALA A 1032 9.24 0.57 -37.89
CA ALA A 1032 8.59 0.47 -39.20
C ALA A 1032 7.08 0.12 -39.06
N PRO A 1033 6.23 0.53 -40.02
CA PRO A 1033 4.82 0.11 -40.06
C PRO A 1033 4.66 -1.40 -39.87
N TYR A 1034 3.73 -1.79 -39.01
CA TYR A 1034 3.44 -3.19 -38.67
C TYR A 1034 4.59 -3.95 -37.97
N THR A 1035 5.53 -3.26 -37.32
CA THR A 1035 6.61 -3.88 -36.54
C THR A 1035 6.68 -3.36 -35.11
N PHE A 1036 7.13 -4.23 -34.19
CA PHE A 1036 7.47 -3.84 -32.82
C PHE A 1036 8.92 -3.33 -32.78
N GLY A 1037 9.19 -2.25 -32.04
CA GLY A 1037 10.52 -1.65 -31.95
C GLY A 1037 11.55 -2.50 -31.22
N ASN A 1038 12.81 -2.41 -31.63
CA ASN A 1038 13.90 -3.30 -31.20
C ASN A 1038 14.78 -2.80 -30.02
N SER A 1039 14.47 -1.64 -29.41
CA SER A 1039 15.24 -1.20 -28.23
C SER A 1039 14.98 -2.09 -27.02
N ALA A 1040 16.01 -2.28 -26.18
CA ALA A 1040 15.93 -3.14 -24.99
C ALA A 1040 15.06 -2.49 -23.90
N TYR A 1041 14.47 -3.34 -23.04
CA TYR A 1041 13.74 -2.87 -21.86
C TYR A 1041 14.65 -2.11 -20.90
N ASP A 1042 14.17 -0.97 -20.43
CA ASP A 1042 14.75 -0.21 -19.31
C ASP A 1042 16.27 0.03 -19.44
N LEU A 1043 16.61 0.47 -20.66
CA LEU A 1043 17.96 0.71 -21.19
C LEU A 1043 18.56 2.07 -20.78
N LEU A 1044 17.72 3.04 -20.41
CA LEU A 1044 18.15 4.37 -19.96
C LEU A 1044 18.05 4.50 -18.43
N TRP A 1045 18.72 5.51 -17.89
CA TRP A 1045 18.81 5.79 -16.46
C TRP A 1045 18.51 7.28 -16.18
N GLY A 1046 17.65 7.54 -15.19
CA GLY A 1046 17.24 8.87 -14.76
C GLY A 1046 18.30 9.66 -13.99
N PRO A 1047 17.95 10.85 -13.46
CA PRO A 1047 18.79 11.63 -12.56
C PRO A 1047 19.04 10.93 -11.22
N HIS A 1048 20.10 11.34 -10.52
CA HIS A 1048 20.38 10.89 -9.14
C HIS A 1048 19.46 11.59 -8.14
N TYR A 1049 19.25 10.95 -6.99
CA TYR A 1049 18.48 11.46 -5.85
C TYR A 1049 19.41 11.78 -4.68
N GLN A 1050 19.22 12.95 -4.05
CA GLN A 1050 19.91 13.38 -2.84
C GLN A 1050 18.93 14.14 -1.94
N ASN A 1051 18.71 13.70 -0.70
CA ASN A 1051 17.88 14.41 0.28
C ASN A 1051 18.52 14.45 1.67
N TRP A 1052 18.17 15.48 2.43
CA TRP A 1052 18.61 15.69 3.81
C TRP A 1052 17.46 16.28 4.62
N ASP A 1053 16.98 15.50 5.59
CA ASP A 1053 15.92 15.91 6.52
C ASP A 1053 16.54 16.00 7.92
N MET A 1054 16.26 17.06 8.66
CA MET A 1054 16.90 17.30 9.96
C MET A 1054 15.92 17.89 10.97
N ASN A 1055 16.03 17.48 12.24
CA ASN A 1055 15.37 18.17 13.34
C ASN A 1055 16.35 18.69 14.38
N LEU A 1056 15.91 19.75 15.08
CA LEU A 1056 16.57 20.30 16.25
C LEU A 1056 15.57 20.30 17.41
N GLU A 1057 15.94 19.64 18.50
CA GLU A 1057 15.13 19.54 19.71
C GLU A 1057 15.73 20.29 20.88
N LYS A 1058 14.85 20.76 21.77
CA LYS A 1058 15.17 21.25 23.11
C LYS A 1058 14.36 20.50 24.18
N ASN A 1059 15.03 19.58 24.85
CA ASN A 1059 14.50 18.84 26.00
C ASN A 1059 14.70 19.62 27.31
N THR A 1060 13.67 19.70 28.15
CA THR A 1060 13.67 20.46 29.42
C THR A 1060 12.79 19.78 30.49
N SER A 1061 13.40 19.36 31.60
CA SER A 1061 12.66 18.84 32.77
C SER A 1061 12.11 19.96 33.66
N ILE A 1062 10.90 19.76 34.18
CA ILE A 1062 10.18 20.67 35.08
C ILE A 1062 9.90 19.92 36.38
N GLY A 1063 10.89 19.91 37.28
CA GLY A 1063 10.91 19.02 38.43
C GLY A 1063 11.28 17.58 38.04
N GLU A 1064 10.86 16.61 38.85
CA GLU A 1064 11.20 15.19 38.68
C GLU A 1064 10.25 14.43 37.74
N ARG A 1065 9.02 14.93 37.54
CA ARG A 1065 7.94 14.20 36.83
C ARG A 1065 7.70 14.70 35.42
N TYR A 1066 7.69 16.02 35.24
CA TYR A 1066 7.26 16.63 33.98
C TYR A 1066 8.45 16.89 33.03
N ARG A 1067 8.29 16.57 31.74
CA ARG A 1067 9.28 16.87 30.67
C ARG A 1067 8.60 17.53 29.49
N LEU A 1068 9.08 18.71 29.13
CA LEU A 1068 8.74 19.40 27.88
C LEU A 1068 9.88 19.20 26.88
N GLN A 1069 9.53 18.82 25.65
CA GLN A 1069 10.39 18.85 24.47
C GLN A 1069 9.77 19.83 23.48
N LEU A 1070 10.58 20.71 22.92
CA LEU A 1070 10.24 21.53 21.76
C LEU A 1070 11.08 21.05 20.58
N ARG A 1071 10.50 20.97 19.38
CA ARG A 1071 11.16 20.44 18.18
C ARG A 1071 10.87 21.35 16.99
N GLY A 1072 11.84 21.51 16.11
CA GLY A 1072 11.65 22.05 14.77
C GLY A 1072 12.29 21.12 13.75
N GLU A 1073 11.52 20.71 12.74
CA GLU A 1073 11.97 19.81 11.68
C GLU A 1073 12.05 20.54 10.34
N VAL A 1074 12.99 20.14 9.50
CA VAL A 1074 13.22 20.71 8.17
C VAL A 1074 13.47 19.59 7.17
N PHE A 1075 12.52 19.39 6.26
CA PHE A 1075 12.63 18.40 5.19
C PHE A 1075 13.26 19.05 3.96
N ASN A 1076 14.14 18.33 3.27
CA ASN A 1076 14.98 18.86 2.19
C ASN A 1076 15.67 20.17 2.61
N VAL A 1077 16.47 20.15 3.68
CA VAL A 1077 17.09 21.35 4.28
C VAL A 1077 17.93 22.16 3.28
N ALA A 1078 18.57 21.47 2.33
CA ALA A 1078 19.32 22.08 1.22
C ALA A 1078 18.43 22.77 0.16
N ASN A 1079 17.13 22.43 0.09
CA ASN A 1079 16.22 22.73 -1.02
C ASN A 1079 16.79 22.25 -2.36
N HIS A 1080 17.32 21.02 -2.38
CA HIS A 1080 17.88 20.38 -3.56
C HIS A 1080 16.76 19.89 -4.50
N PRO A 1081 16.81 20.18 -5.81
CA PRO A 1081 15.80 19.73 -6.77
C PRO A 1081 16.13 18.31 -7.28
N ASN A 1082 15.55 17.28 -6.63
CA ASN A 1082 15.60 15.91 -7.13
C ASN A 1082 14.76 15.79 -8.41
N PHE A 1083 15.43 15.67 -9.57
CA PHE A 1083 14.77 15.68 -10.89
C PHE A 1083 14.13 14.35 -11.24
N GLY A 1084 12.93 14.39 -11.82
CA GLY A 1084 12.23 13.20 -12.32
C GLY A 1084 12.84 12.63 -13.60
N VAL A 1085 12.32 11.47 -14.04
CA VAL A 1085 12.67 10.88 -15.34
C VAL A 1085 12.31 11.84 -16.50
N PRO A 1086 13.11 11.91 -17.56
CA PRO A 1086 12.79 12.73 -18.73
C PRO A 1086 11.63 12.15 -19.52
N SER A 1087 10.92 13.00 -20.27
CA SER A 1087 9.88 12.54 -21.21
C SER A 1087 10.51 11.66 -22.30
N ALA A 1088 10.06 10.41 -22.36
CA ALA A 1088 10.65 9.33 -23.17
C ALA A 1088 9.75 8.82 -24.30
N ALA A 1089 8.65 9.52 -24.61
CA ALA A 1089 7.72 9.18 -25.70
C ALA A 1089 8.12 9.89 -27.01
N ILE A 1090 8.49 9.11 -28.04
CA ILE A 1090 8.83 9.65 -29.38
C ILE A 1090 7.66 10.40 -30.02
N SER A 1091 6.42 10.03 -29.67
CA SER A 1091 5.19 10.68 -30.13
C SER A 1091 5.01 12.12 -29.62
N ASN A 1092 5.85 12.62 -28.72
CA ASN A 1092 5.88 14.03 -28.31
C ASN A 1092 7.28 14.66 -28.52
N PRO A 1093 7.64 15.05 -29.77
CA PRO A 1093 8.95 15.62 -30.07
C PRO A 1093 9.28 16.92 -29.33
N ALA A 1094 8.28 17.65 -28.82
CA ALA A 1094 8.48 18.91 -28.12
C ALA A 1094 8.99 18.73 -26.67
N SER A 1095 8.80 17.54 -26.07
CA SER A 1095 9.33 17.19 -24.74
C SER A 1095 10.36 16.06 -24.77
N PHE A 1096 10.53 15.36 -25.88
CA PHE A 1096 11.36 14.16 -25.96
C PHE A 1096 12.83 14.41 -25.55
N GLY A 1097 13.28 13.76 -24.47
CA GLY A 1097 14.60 13.96 -23.87
C GLY A 1097 14.68 15.06 -22.78
N VAL A 1098 13.58 15.76 -22.49
CA VAL A 1098 13.49 16.89 -21.55
C VAL A 1098 12.98 16.44 -20.17
N ILE A 1099 13.58 17.00 -19.12
CA ILE A 1099 13.13 16.89 -17.72
C ILE A 1099 12.26 18.11 -17.38
N SER A 1100 10.99 17.86 -17.06
CA SER A 1100 9.98 18.87 -16.71
C SER A 1100 9.42 18.75 -15.29
N SER A 1101 9.91 17.79 -14.49
CA SER A 1101 9.39 17.45 -13.15
C SER A 1101 10.50 17.27 -12.11
N VAL A 1102 10.11 17.34 -10.84
CA VAL A 1102 10.90 16.89 -9.68
C VAL A 1102 10.16 15.74 -8.99
N VAL A 1103 10.91 14.86 -8.32
CA VAL A 1103 10.37 13.71 -7.56
C VAL A 1103 9.83 14.15 -6.19
N ASN A 1104 10.50 15.12 -5.56
CA ASN A 1104 10.19 15.56 -4.19
C ASN A 1104 9.58 16.95 -4.15
N GLU A 1105 8.91 17.22 -3.03
CA GLU A 1105 8.63 18.58 -2.60
C GLU A 1105 9.91 19.40 -2.33
N ASN A 1106 9.70 20.72 -2.31
CA ASN A 1106 10.69 21.71 -1.92
C ASN A 1106 10.83 21.72 -0.39
N ARG A 1107 11.80 22.47 0.15
CA ARG A 1107 12.00 22.54 1.60
C ARG A 1107 10.72 22.93 2.35
N THR A 1108 10.32 22.13 3.33
CA THR A 1108 9.28 22.45 4.30
C THR A 1108 9.89 22.52 5.70
N ILE A 1109 9.22 23.25 6.60
CA ILE A 1109 9.63 23.37 8.02
C ILE A 1109 8.38 23.16 8.87
N GLU A 1110 8.50 22.45 9.99
CA GLU A 1110 7.43 22.36 10.98
C GLU A 1110 7.93 22.46 12.40
N PHE A 1111 7.01 22.68 13.33
CA PHE A 1111 7.30 22.86 14.74
C PHE A 1111 6.41 21.96 15.58
N ALA A 1112 6.97 21.41 16.66
CA ALA A 1112 6.25 20.51 17.55
C ALA A 1112 6.55 20.76 19.03
N ALA A 1113 5.58 20.39 19.87
CA ALA A 1113 5.71 20.38 21.32
C ALA A 1113 5.24 19.03 21.86
N LYS A 1114 6.04 18.43 22.76
CA LYS A 1114 5.75 17.16 23.43
C LYS A 1114 5.87 17.33 24.94
N PHE A 1115 4.82 17.00 25.68
CA PHE A 1115 4.74 17.12 27.13
C PHE A 1115 4.45 15.76 27.77
N ASN A 1116 5.28 15.37 28.72
CA ASN A 1116 5.24 14.07 29.40
C ASN A 1116 5.02 14.30 30.91
N PHE A 1117 4.19 13.49 31.57
CA PHE A 1117 3.78 13.68 32.97
C PHE A 1117 3.57 12.38 33.76
#